data_AF-A0A2H0G763-F1
#
_entry.id   AF-A0A2H0G763-F1
#
_cell.length_a   1.000
_cell.length_b   1.000
_cell.length_c   1.000
_cell.angle_alpha   90.00
_cell.angle_beta   90.00
_cell.angle_gamma   90.00
#
_symmetry.space_group_name_H-M   'P 1'
#
loop_
_entity.id
_entity.type
_entity.pdbx_description
1 polymer ?
#
loop_
_entity_poly.entity_id
_entity_poly.type
_entity_poly.pdbx_seq_one_letter_code
_entity_poly.pdbx_strand_id
1 'polypeptide(L)'
;MNVLKQISMKKFTSTYIVILLLTVNVQAVKVKFTVANMSVNVAEGTIGIFTSFKLFPDDFENTDSLNVIDFIDFPFVSYNDITQVMIDKAMLSAESSPNFLRMANFVVTDSISSGSRVDNDILQGSTYVFRLTVMDNNGQEFQLLNRAITIQLADPTINCAKLNNVYRLAGHNTYQPSVVYKSDGGLYQSLFYTRVLELDIHRTSTPIAYEVFHTGFFCNSNCNNCGYNTLTGQADGDKTFIVCLADIKQWHIDYPNHDPIIIHIDLQDDFKVSSQHTPARLDQFFNDIFGETNIYKPRDLLGNNFGNMRAAAQLNNWPSMGDLTGKFIFVLTGDGAIVSEYIRQRSLSAIAFSAARVNNNNDVNDLTRSTPSIGIGLENDIVFYNMQHFNKIPLTFDDANLNTGFFTSNLNYINRTFGIGTFGQPGDYDPDEYAEAINFNMHNIAIGNIDDDFNPSNGRPINGIQWLPGVTFPGLVNNRIYSNYQNVTQAALNNIVATSLTVEPGTHYRMIAGNSVKLKPGVHFKAGSEVKVRIDDCRFTDYTQRQNTQTGEQLTQEEIDKIMHQLNKELYGYQPESEEELVNLSVYPNPTNDIVNISYTNFLRNPSIFTIYDVTGRVVKTYTYNPPTEGKQNFSLNIAELKEGTYFYTLQVGEQTYNGKVVKINQ
;
A
#
# COMPACT_ATOMS: atom_id res chain seq x y z
N MET A 1 91.17 8.45 20.18
CA MET A 1 91.23 9.49 19.12
C MET A 1 89.78 9.85 18.78
N ASN A 2 89.41 11.13 18.97
CA ASN A 2 88.14 11.80 18.63
C ASN A 2 86.83 11.48 19.38
N VAL A 3 86.65 12.23 20.48
CA VAL A 3 85.51 13.09 20.92
C VAL A 3 84.15 12.93 20.22
N LEU A 4 83.07 12.65 20.99
CA LEU A 4 81.93 13.59 21.23
C LEU A 4 80.77 12.96 22.05
N LYS A 5 80.63 13.51 23.27
CA LYS A 5 79.41 13.81 24.07
C LYS A 5 78.14 12.94 23.93
N GLN A 6 77.76 12.34 25.05
CA GLN A 6 76.44 12.60 25.63
C GLN A 6 76.52 12.71 27.16
N ILE A 7 75.95 13.80 27.67
CA ILE A 7 76.12 14.30 29.03
C ILE A 7 75.10 13.66 29.97
N SER A 8 75.61 13.34 31.16
CA SER A 8 75.01 12.65 32.30
C SER A 8 73.82 13.36 32.95
N MET A 9 72.86 12.54 33.39
CA MET A 9 71.69 12.85 34.21
C MET A 9 72.04 13.57 35.53
N LYS A 10 71.25 14.61 35.86
CA LYS A 10 71.09 15.09 37.24
C LYS A 10 69.69 14.75 37.75
N LYS A 11 69.64 14.01 38.86
CA LYS A 11 68.44 13.67 39.62
C LYS A 11 67.82 14.95 40.20
N PHE A 12 66.56 15.20 39.88
CA PHE A 12 65.66 16.05 40.67
C PHE A 12 64.56 15.16 41.24
N THR A 13 64.56 15.02 42.56
CA THR A 13 63.46 14.45 43.34
C THR A 13 62.25 15.37 43.25
N SER A 14 61.23 14.99 42.50
CA SER A 14 59.88 15.55 42.60
C SER A 14 58.97 14.55 43.29
N THR A 15 58.40 15.00 44.39
CA THR A 15 57.40 14.32 45.22
C THR A 15 56.19 13.98 44.36
N TYR A 16 55.92 12.70 44.15
CA TYR A 16 54.66 12.26 43.55
C TYR A 16 53.55 12.42 44.60
N ILE A 17 52.71 13.43 44.42
CA ILE A 17 51.38 13.45 45.02
C ILE A 17 50.60 12.35 44.30
N VAL A 18 50.36 11.23 44.98
CA VAL A 18 49.38 10.23 44.55
C VAL A 18 48.01 10.88 44.76
N ILE A 19 47.46 11.46 43.69
CA ILE A 19 46.03 11.74 43.63
C ILE A 19 45.36 10.37 43.55
N LEU A 20 44.89 9.89 44.69
CA LEU A 20 43.96 8.77 44.76
C LEU A 20 42.68 9.25 44.06
N LEU A 21 42.56 8.97 42.76
CA LEU A 21 41.28 8.99 42.05
C LEU A 21 40.43 7.91 42.71
N LEU A 22 39.70 8.28 43.76
CA LEU A 22 38.49 7.58 44.16
C LEU A 22 37.56 7.66 42.96
N THR A 23 37.56 6.62 42.13
CA THR A 23 36.43 6.31 41.27
C THR A 23 35.27 6.04 42.23
N VAL A 24 34.51 7.09 42.56
CA VAL A 24 33.19 6.89 43.12
C VAL A 24 32.45 6.12 42.03
N ASN A 25 32.14 4.84 42.26
CA ASN A 25 31.15 4.14 41.45
C ASN A 25 29.85 4.89 41.72
N VAL A 26 29.58 5.91 40.91
CA VAL A 26 28.33 6.63 41.00
C VAL A 26 27.29 5.65 40.50
N GLN A 27 26.46 5.15 41.42
CA GLN A 27 25.31 4.34 41.05
C GLN A 27 24.43 5.18 40.13
N ALA A 28 24.27 4.72 38.90
CA ALA A 28 23.51 5.42 37.89
C ALA A 28 22.45 4.46 37.37
N VAL A 29 21.19 4.88 37.48
CA VAL A 29 20.11 4.15 36.84
C VAL A 29 20.21 4.34 35.33
N LYS A 30 20.01 3.25 34.57
CA LYS A 30 20.00 3.28 33.10
C LYS A 30 18.58 3.26 32.59
N VAL A 31 18.31 4.06 31.56
CA VAL A 31 16.96 4.25 31.03
C VAL A 31 16.91 4.21 29.51
N LYS A 32 15.90 3.51 28.97
CA LYS A 32 15.42 3.66 27.58
C LYS A 32 14.03 4.28 27.63
N PHE A 33 13.78 5.31 26.81
CA PHE A 33 12.46 5.95 26.68
C PHE A 33 12.12 6.20 25.22
N THR A 34 11.10 5.50 24.73
CA THR A 34 10.65 5.50 23.34
C THR A 34 9.33 6.27 23.23
N VAL A 35 9.24 7.12 22.21
CA VAL A 35 8.02 7.84 21.81
C VAL A 35 7.91 7.74 20.29
N ALA A 36 6.82 7.17 19.79
CA ALA A 36 6.66 6.91 18.37
C ALA A 36 5.23 7.18 17.89
N ASN A 37 5.12 7.68 16.66
CA ASN A 37 3.84 7.82 15.97
C ASN A 37 3.29 6.43 15.67
N MET A 38 2.02 6.20 15.97
CA MET A 38 1.29 5.03 15.52
C MET A 38 0.57 5.38 14.22
N SER A 39 0.93 4.70 13.15
CA SER A 39 0.17 4.73 11.91
C SER A 39 -0.36 3.36 11.60
N VAL A 40 -1.58 3.36 11.06
CA VAL A 40 -2.27 2.19 10.51
C VAL A 40 -2.22 2.27 8.98
N ASN A 41 -2.46 3.47 8.46
CA ASN A 41 -2.51 3.80 7.05
C ASN A 41 -1.91 5.20 6.84
N VAL A 42 -0.92 5.33 5.96
CA VAL A 42 -0.32 6.64 5.62
C VAL A 42 -1.36 7.62 5.09
N ALA A 43 -2.40 7.13 4.40
CA ALA A 43 -3.49 7.96 3.91
C ALA A 43 -4.35 8.60 5.02
N GLU A 44 -4.36 8.01 6.21
CA GLU A 44 -5.12 8.52 7.37
C GLU A 44 -4.22 9.30 8.34
N GLY A 45 -2.89 9.19 8.18
CA GLY A 45 -1.91 9.85 9.03
C GLY A 45 -1.70 9.12 10.36
N THR A 46 -1.08 9.82 11.32
CA THR A 46 -0.88 9.26 12.67
C THR A 46 -2.22 9.22 13.41
N ILE A 47 -2.54 8.07 14.01
CA ILE A 47 -3.79 7.81 14.75
C ILE A 47 -3.61 7.82 16.27
N GLY A 48 -2.37 7.76 16.73
CA GLY A 48 -2.02 7.79 18.15
C GLY A 48 -0.51 7.89 18.35
N ILE A 49 -0.09 7.97 19.60
CA ILE A 49 1.31 7.95 19.99
C ILE A 49 1.52 6.77 20.94
N PHE A 50 2.52 5.97 20.65
CA PHE A 50 3.01 4.93 21.55
C PHE A 50 4.17 5.49 22.37
N THR A 51 4.14 5.22 23.68
CA THR A 51 5.23 5.52 24.60
C THR A 51 5.62 4.26 25.35
N SER A 52 6.91 4.03 25.55
CA SER A 52 7.39 2.98 26.43
C SER A 52 8.68 3.37 27.14
N PHE A 53 8.92 2.80 28.30
CA PHE A 53 10.18 2.97 29.02
C PHE A 53 10.71 1.64 29.54
N LYS A 54 12.02 1.63 29.78
CA LYS A 54 12.71 0.61 30.57
C LYS A 54 13.68 1.27 31.52
N LEU A 55 13.64 0.84 32.77
CA LEU A 55 14.56 1.19 33.83
C LEU A 55 15.32 -0.06 34.24
N PHE A 56 16.64 0.04 34.28
CA PHE A 56 17.51 -1.08 34.59
C PHE A 56 18.19 -0.87 35.94
N PRO A 57 18.42 -1.94 36.72
CA PRO A 57 19.21 -1.89 37.95
C PRO A 57 20.59 -1.26 37.74
N ASP A 58 21.11 -0.62 38.78
CA ASP A 58 22.39 0.13 38.73
C ASP A 58 23.59 -0.75 38.33
N ASP A 59 23.51 -2.06 38.58
CA ASP A 59 24.54 -3.07 38.24
C ASP A 59 24.30 -3.78 36.90
N PHE A 60 23.33 -3.34 36.11
CA PHE A 60 23.01 -3.95 34.82
C PHE A 60 24.18 -3.80 33.83
N GLU A 61 24.82 -4.91 33.47
CA GLU A 61 25.78 -5.00 32.37
C GLU A 61 25.08 -5.51 31.11
N ASN A 62 25.20 -4.77 30.01
CA ASN A 62 24.72 -5.22 28.72
C ASN A 62 25.72 -6.27 28.16
N THR A 63 25.34 -7.54 28.23
CA THR A 63 26.17 -8.66 27.79
C THR A 63 26.05 -8.95 26.29
N ASP A 64 25.16 -8.24 25.59
CA ASP A 64 24.89 -8.46 24.17
C ASP A 64 25.57 -7.38 23.32
N SER A 65 26.70 -7.75 22.72
CA SER A 65 27.53 -6.85 21.91
C SER A 65 26.86 -6.39 20.60
N LEU A 66 25.69 -6.94 20.26
CA LEU A 66 24.88 -6.55 19.10
C LEU A 66 23.83 -5.48 19.44
N ASN A 67 23.58 -5.24 20.73
CA ASN A 67 22.61 -4.27 21.20
C ASN A 67 23.35 -3.06 21.76
N VAL A 68 23.73 -2.10 20.92
CA VAL A 68 24.17 -0.78 21.41
C VAL A 68 22.91 -0.02 21.83
N ILE A 69 22.37 -0.38 23.00
CA ILE A 69 21.24 0.35 23.58
C ILE A 69 21.80 1.69 24.08
N ASP A 70 21.27 2.79 23.56
CA ASP A 70 21.57 4.16 24.01
C ASP A 70 21.04 4.37 25.45
N PHE A 71 21.78 3.84 26.43
CA PHE A 71 21.50 4.10 27.84
C PHE A 71 21.94 5.51 28.20
N ILE A 72 21.05 6.23 28.86
CA ILE A 72 21.40 7.50 29.51
C ILE A 72 21.52 7.22 31.01
N ASP A 73 22.71 7.48 31.55
CA ASP A 73 23.04 7.30 32.96
C ASP A 73 22.50 8.49 33.78
N PHE A 74 21.78 8.18 34.86
CA PHE A 74 21.28 9.18 35.82
C PHE A 74 21.91 8.98 37.20
N PRO A 75 23.04 9.65 37.49
CA PRO A 75 23.86 9.39 38.69
C PRO A 75 23.25 9.84 40.03
N PHE A 76 22.09 10.49 40.00
CA PHE A 76 21.48 11.13 41.18
C PHE A 76 20.29 10.37 41.75
N VAL A 77 19.91 9.22 41.17
CA VAL A 77 18.87 8.32 41.67
C VAL A 77 19.37 6.88 41.54
N SER A 78 19.34 6.10 42.63
CA SER A 78 19.58 4.66 42.58
C SER A 78 18.30 3.93 42.19
N TYR A 79 18.40 2.89 41.38
CA TYR A 79 17.27 2.04 41.00
C TYR A 79 16.46 1.56 42.21
N ASN A 80 17.15 1.17 43.29
CA ASN A 80 16.52 0.63 44.51
C ASN A 80 15.71 1.67 45.30
N ASP A 81 15.94 2.96 45.03
CA ASP A 81 15.20 4.04 45.66
C ASP A 81 13.94 4.42 44.90
N ILE A 82 13.73 3.89 43.69
CA ILE A 82 12.60 4.25 42.83
C ILE A 82 11.38 3.41 43.17
N THR A 83 10.25 4.08 43.41
CA THR A 83 8.95 3.44 43.68
C THR A 83 8.02 3.47 42.48
N GLN A 84 8.07 4.54 41.69
CA GLN A 84 7.15 4.76 40.57
C GLN A 84 7.84 5.38 39.36
N VAL A 85 7.28 5.10 38.19
CA VAL A 85 7.66 5.68 36.90
C VAL A 85 6.45 6.32 36.27
N MET A 86 6.60 7.55 35.81
CA MET A 86 5.51 8.40 35.38
C MET A 86 5.83 8.95 33.99
N ILE A 87 4.83 8.91 33.12
CA ILE A 87 4.90 9.53 31.79
C ILE A 87 3.92 10.68 31.78
N ASP A 88 4.44 11.88 31.51
CA ASP A 88 3.64 13.08 31.33
C ASP A 88 3.72 13.55 29.88
N LYS A 89 2.68 14.22 29.39
CA LYS A 89 2.61 14.80 28.04
C LYS A 89 2.18 16.24 28.09
N ALA A 90 2.76 17.04 27.20
CA ALA A 90 2.32 18.39 26.89
C ALA A 90 2.31 18.59 25.38
N MET A 91 1.34 19.34 24.88
CA MET A 91 1.40 19.88 23.52
C MET A 91 2.31 21.11 23.52
N LEU A 92 3.24 21.21 22.57
CA LEU A 92 4.00 22.43 22.34
C LEU A 92 3.08 23.47 21.71
N SER A 93 2.75 24.51 22.48
CA SER A 93 2.09 25.71 21.99
C SER A 93 3.10 26.86 21.89
N ALA A 94 2.70 27.98 21.30
CA ALA A 94 3.53 29.19 21.24
C ALA A 94 3.76 29.85 22.62
N GLU A 95 3.19 29.31 23.70
CA GLU A 95 3.40 29.82 25.07
C GLU A 95 4.78 29.42 25.61
N SER A 96 5.32 30.24 26.52
CA SER A 96 6.68 30.10 27.03
C SER A 96 6.92 28.87 27.92
N SER A 97 5.89 28.10 28.27
CA SER A 97 6.03 26.90 29.11
C SER A 97 4.95 25.85 28.82
N PRO A 98 5.31 24.63 28.37
CA PRO A 98 4.34 23.57 28.13
C PRO A 98 3.69 23.06 29.43
N ASN A 99 2.37 22.91 29.43
CA ASN A 99 1.61 22.36 30.55
C ASN A 99 1.55 20.83 30.47
N PHE A 100 2.25 20.15 31.38
CA PHE A 100 2.33 18.68 31.42
C PHE A 100 1.15 18.07 32.17
N LEU A 101 0.51 17.08 31.55
CA LEU A 101 -0.53 16.25 32.14
C LEU A 101 -0.02 14.83 32.31
N ARG A 102 -0.30 14.22 33.48
CA ARG A 102 0.05 12.83 33.77
C ARG A 102 -0.75 11.89 32.88
N MET A 103 -0.06 11.10 32.06
CA MET A 103 -0.69 10.10 31.19
C MET A 103 -0.73 8.72 31.82
N ALA A 104 0.38 8.33 32.46
CA ALA A 104 0.55 6.99 33.01
C ALA A 104 1.43 6.99 34.24
N ASN A 105 1.17 6.04 35.13
CA ASN A 105 1.95 5.78 36.33
C ASN A 105 2.13 4.26 36.47
N PHE A 106 3.37 3.84 36.72
CA PHE A 106 3.78 2.45 36.80
C PHE A 106 4.55 2.22 38.10
N VAL A 107 4.28 1.09 38.76
CA VAL A 107 5.02 0.70 39.97
C VAL A 107 6.30 -0.01 39.55
N VAL A 108 7.42 0.34 40.20
CA VAL A 108 8.71 -0.31 39.96
C VAL A 108 8.74 -1.70 40.61
N THR A 109 9.38 -2.65 39.92
CA THR A 109 9.60 -4.03 40.36
C THR A 109 11.05 -4.28 40.79
N ASP A 110 11.28 -5.36 41.53
CA ASP A 110 12.60 -5.77 42.05
C ASP A 110 13.66 -6.10 40.97
N SER A 111 13.25 -6.14 39.70
CA SER A 111 14.08 -6.33 38.52
C SER A 111 13.66 -5.31 37.45
N ILE A 112 14.31 -5.30 36.27
CA ILE A 112 14.06 -4.37 35.15
C ILE A 112 12.58 -3.97 35.05
N SER A 113 12.31 -2.71 35.35
CA SER A 113 10.96 -2.15 35.29
C SER A 113 10.69 -1.64 33.89
N SER A 114 9.52 -1.97 33.35
CA SER A 114 9.08 -1.51 32.04
C SER A 114 7.60 -1.19 32.04
N GLY A 115 7.19 -0.35 31.10
CA GLY A 115 5.80 -0.01 30.92
C GLY A 115 5.58 0.73 29.62
N SER A 116 4.38 0.61 29.07
CA SER A 116 4.00 1.28 27.84
C SER A 116 2.60 1.87 27.93
N ARG A 117 2.34 2.88 27.09
CA ARG A 117 1.05 3.56 27.00
C ARG A 117 0.82 4.03 25.58
N VAL A 118 -0.38 3.73 25.07
CA VAL A 118 -0.94 4.31 23.85
C VAL A 118 -1.80 5.52 24.21
N ASP A 119 -1.68 6.57 23.42
CA ASP A 119 -2.50 7.77 23.52
C ASP A 119 -3.05 8.18 22.16
N ASN A 120 -4.37 8.21 22.09
CA ASN A 120 -5.11 8.53 20.86
C ASN A 120 -5.62 9.98 20.88
N ASP A 121 -5.46 10.72 21.97
CA ASP A 121 -5.88 12.12 22.06
C ASP A 121 -4.81 13.04 21.46
N ILE A 122 -4.72 13.02 20.13
CA ILE A 122 -3.67 13.69 19.37
C ILE A 122 -4.25 14.61 18.32
N LEU A 123 -3.44 15.60 17.92
CA LEU A 123 -3.78 16.52 16.84
C LEU A 123 -2.68 16.43 15.78
N GLN A 124 -3.06 16.06 14.56
CA GLN A 124 -2.10 15.98 13.45
C GLN A 124 -1.45 17.33 13.16
N GLY A 125 -0.17 17.31 12.76
CA GLY A 125 0.66 18.49 12.56
C GLY A 125 1.17 19.15 13.84
N SER A 126 0.70 18.72 15.02
CA SER A 126 1.13 19.26 16.30
C SER A 126 2.38 18.56 16.82
N THR A 127 3.18 19.26 17.62
CA THR A 127 4.32 18.66 18.32
C THR A 127 3.96 18.43 19.78
N TYR A 128 4.22 17.23 20.27
CA TYR A 128 4.05 16.87 21.68
C TYR A 128 5.41 16.61 22.32
N VAL A 129 5.54 16.99 23.58
CA VAL A 129 6.69 16.67 24.43
C VAL A 129 6.22 15.72 25.51
N PHE A 130 6.97 14.65 25.68
CA PHE A 130 6.79 13.65 26.69
C PHE A 130 7.93 13.74 27.69
N ARG A 131 7.58 13.57 28.96
CA ARG A 131 8.51 13.60 30.09
C ARG A 131 8.41 12.27 30.82
N LEU A 132 9.56 11.63 30.99
CA LEU A 132 9.72 10.47 31.86
C LEU A 132 10.26 10.95 33.21
N THR A 133 9.48 10.68 34.26
CA THR A 133 9.77 11.07 35.64
C THR A 133 9.76 9.83 36.52
N VAL A 134 10.61 9.77 37.53
CA VAL A 134 10.57 8.73 38.57
C VAL A 134 10.32 9.33 39.94
N MET A 135 9.68 8.58 40.83
CA MET A 135 9.45 8.97 42.22
C MET A 135 10.31 8.10 43.14
N ASP A 136 11.04 8.70 44.06
CA ASP A 136 11.82 7.97 45.06
C ASP A 136 10.99 7.53 46.28
N ASN A 137 11.63 6.81 47.20
CA ASN A 137 11.05 6.38 48.49
C ASN A 137 10.60 7.54 49.40
N ASN A 138 11.08 8.77 49.18
CA ASN A 138 10.72 9.97 49.92
C ASN A 138 9.55 10.74 49.28
N GLY A 139 9.04 10.27 48.13
CA GLY A 139 8.03 10.96 47.34
C GLY A 139 8.58 12.13 46.52
N GLN A 140 9.90 12.23 46.35
CA GLN A 140 10.54 13.23 45.50
C GLN A 140 10.51 12.75 44.05
N GLU A 141 10.06 13.63 43.15
CA GLU A 141 10.05 13.37 41.71
C GLU A 141 11.36 13.84 41.04
N PHE A 142 11.94 12.97 40.22
CA PHE A 142 13.13 13.23 39.42
C PHE A 142 12.81 13.07 37.94
N GLN A 143 12.98 14.15 37.18
CA GLN A 143 12.88 14.08 35.73
C GLN A 143 14.12 13.38 35.17
N LEU A 144 13.89 12.32 34.40
CA LEU A 144 14.98 11.59 33.73
C LEU A 144 15.13 12.09 32.30
N LEU A 145 14.10 11.93 31.46
CA LEU A 145 14.20 12.18 30.03
C LEU A 145 13.02 12.97 29.48
N ASN A 146 13.31 13.78 28.46
CA ASN A 146 12.28 14.35 27.59
C ASN A 146 12.46 13.83 26.17
N ARG A 147 11.34 13.61 25.48
CA ARG A 147 11.27 13.31 24.06
C ARG A 147 10.21 14.18 23.41
N ALA A 148 10.44 14.62 22.20
CA ALA A 148 9.45 15.37 21.43
C ALA A 148 9.15 14.63 20.14
N ILE A 149 7.90 14.68 19.70
CA ILE A 149 7.47 14.09 18.43
C ILE A 149 6.46 14.99 17.75
N THR A 150 6.57 15.11 16.42
CA THR A 150 5.58 15.81 15.60
C THR A 150 4.65 14.79 14.95
N ILE A 151 3.34 15.00 15.12
CA ILE A 151 2.30 14.11 14.63
C ILE A 151 2.16 14.31 13.14
N GLN A 152 2.29 13.24 12.36
CA GLN A 152 2.21 13.36 10.92
C GLN A 152 0.78 13.60 10.46
N LEU A 153 0.69 14.46 9.46
CA LEU A 153 -0.52 14.68 8.69
C LEU A 153 -0.79 13.44 7.82
N ALA A 154 -2.07 13.21 7.54
CA ALA A 154 -2.51 12.30 6.49
C ALA A 154 -1.85 12.65 5.14
N ASP A 155 -1.29 11.63 4.47
CA ASP A 155 -0.86 11.71 3.07
C ASP A 155 -1.69 10.75 2.21
N PRO A 156 -2.91 11.14 1.83
CA PRO A 156 -3.81 10.29 1.06
C PRO A 156 -3.33 10.09 -0.38
N THR A 157 -2.27 10.78 -0.82
CA THR A 157 -1.69 10.56 -2.15
C THR A 157 -1.13 9.15 -2.30
N ILE A 158 -0.73 8.50 -1.21
CA ILE A 158 -0.24 7.13 -1.21
C ILE A 158 -1.23 6.15 -1.86
N ASN A 159 -2.55 6.36 -1.72
CA ASN A 159 -3.59 5.51 -2.30
C ASN A 159 -3.50 5.43 -3.83
N CYS A 160 -2.97 6.47 -4.46
CA CYS A 160 -2.76 6.57 -5.89
C CYS A 160 -1.50 5.81 -6.37
N ALA A 161 -0.54 5.57 -5.49
CA ALA A 161 0.73 4.92 -5.81
C ALA A 161 0.51 3.44 -6.11
N LYS A 162 1.29 2.86 -7.02
CA LYS A 162 1.38 1.39 -7.16
C LYS A 162 2.35 0.81 -6.15
N LEU A 163 2.14 -0.46 -5.79
CA LEU A 163 2.98 -1.17 -4.82
C LEU A 163 4.48 -1.14 -5.18
N ASN A 164 4.82 -1.23 -6.46
CA ASN A 164 6.19 -1.17 -6.98
C ASN A 164 6.73 0.27 -7.15
N ASN A 165 6.00 1.28 -6.67
CA ASN A 165 6.42 2.69 -6.71
C ASN A 165 6.58 3.28 -5.31
N VAL A 166 6.42 2.48 -4.25
CA VAL A 166 6.57 2.92 -2.85
C VAL A 166 7.86 2.37 -2.25
N TYR A 167 8.47 3.19 -1.40
CA TYR A 167 9.63 2.84 -0.58
C TYR A 167 9.17 2.60 0.85
N ARG A 168 9.74 1.59 1.50
CA ARG A 168 9.24 1.09 2.77
C ARG A 168 10.40 0.74 3.68
N LEU A 169 10.27 1.17 4.93
CA LEU A 169 11.05 0.61 6.00
C LEU A 169 10.61 -0.84 6.18
N ALA A 170 11.56 -1.77 6.11
CA ALA A 170 11.35 -3.17 6.41
C ALA A 170 12.08 -3.56 7.69
N GLY A 171 11.55 -4.54 8.40
CA GLY A 171 12.28 -5.18 9.48
C GLY A 171 13.19 -6.28 8.94
N HIS A 172 14.36 -6.40 9.55
CA HIS A 172 15.26 -7.53 9.41
C HIS A 172 15.10 -8.41 10.64
N ASN A 173 14.84 -9.70 10.45
CA ASN A 173 14.57 -10.68 11.50
C ASN A 173 13.58 -10.16 12.56
N THR A 174 12.45 -9.60 12.12
CA THR A 174 11.52 -8.84 12.99
C THR A 174 10.96 -9.65 14.17
N TYR A 175 10.98 -10.97 14.04
CA TYR A 175 10.61 -11.91 15.10
C TYR A 175 11.60 -11.93 16.29
N GLN A 176 12.80 -11.37 16.17
CA GLN A 176 13.79 -11.49 17.23
C GLN A 176 13.42 -10.62 18.45
N PRO A 177 13.59 -11.14 19.69
CA PRO A 177 13.32 -10.39 20.92
C PRO A 177 14.09 -9.08 21.07
N SER A 178 15.24 -8.95 20.42
CA SER A 178 16.05 -7.73 20.39
C SER A 178 15.45 -6.62 19.52
N VAL A 179 14.65 -6.96 18.50
CA VAL A 179 14.12 -5.99 17.54
C VAL A 179 12.95 -5.20 18.13
N VAL A 180 11.96 -5.91 18.66
CA VAL A 180 10.92 -5.32 19.52
C VAL A 180 10.69 -6.29 20.66
N TYR A 181 10.91 -5.82 21.88
CA TYR A 181 10.79 -6.67 23.04
C TYR A 181 9.34 -7.05 23.32
N LYS A 182 9.15 -8.23 23.91
CA LYS A 182 7.84 -8.73 24.30
C LYS A 182 7.12 -7.82 25.30
N SER A 183 7.86 -7.20 26.23
CA SER A 183 7.32 -6.21 27.18
C SER A 183 6.66 -5.01 26.50
N ASP A 184 7.09 -4.70 25.28
CA ASP A 184 6.60 -3.58 24.48
C ASP A 184 5.51 -4.03 23.48
N GLY A 185 5.12 -5.30 23.49
CA GLY A 185 4.11 -5.88 22.60
C GLY A 185 4.68 -6.75 21.47
N GLY A 186 6.01 -6.91 21.38
CA GLY A 186 6.66 -7.85 20.47
C GLY A 186 6.29 -7.66 19.00
N LEU A 187 6.07 -8.76 18.27
CA LEU A 187 5.78 -8.75 16.83
C LEU A 187 4.53 -7.93 16.46
N TYR A 188 3.49 -7.96 17.32
CA TYR A 188 2.29 -7.13 17.14
C TYR A 188 2.64 -5.64 17.12
N GLN A 189 3.52 -5.20 18.04
CA GLN A 189 3.94 -3.81 18.13
C GLN A 189 4.81 -3.38 16.94
N SER A 190 5.56 -4.31 16.32
CA SER A 190 6.35 -4.02 15.11
C SER A 190 5.51 -3.44 13.96
N LEU A 191 4.21 -3.75 13.90
CA LEU A 191 3.27 -3.22 12.91
C LEU A 191 2.86 -1.77 13.15
N PHE A 192 3.30 -1.08 14.21
CA PHE A 192 3.18 0.39 14.25
C PHE A 192 4.38 1.09 13.62
N TYR A 193 5.49 0.37 13.49
CA TYR A 193 6.73 0.86 12.91
C TYR A 193 6.76 0.53 11.41
N THR A 194 6.58 -0.72 11.02
CA THR A 194 6.73 -1.17 9.63
C THR A 194 5.51 -1.92 9.09
N ARG A 195 5.40 -2.02 7.76
CA ARG A 195 4.49 -2.92 7.04
C ARG A 195 5.22 -4.05 6.31
N VAL A 196 6.50 -4.23 6.55
CA VAL A 196 7.31 -5.28 5.92
C VAL A 196 8.07 -6.03 7.01
N LEU A 197 7.57 -7.22 7.34
CA LEU A 197 8.10 -8.08 8.41
C LEU A 197 8.94 -9.21 7.81
N GLU A 198 9.79 -9.82 8.64
CA GLU A 198 10.54 -11.04 8.32
C GLU A 198 10.39 -12.07 9.45
N LEU A 199 10.18 -13.34 9.08
CA LEU A 199 10.09 -14.50 9.96
C LEU A 199 10.98 -15.63 9.42
N ASP A 200 11.96 -16.07 10.21
CA ASP A 200 12.77 -17.25 9.88
C ASP A 200 12.06 -18.49 10.39
N ILE A 201 11.71 -19.41 9.49
CA ILE A 201 10.98 -20.61 9.86
C ILE A 201 11.83 -21.87 9.70
N HIS A 202 11.78 -22.69 10.72
CA HIS A 202 12.40 -24.00 10.79
C HIS A 202 11.35 -25.10 10.86
N ARG A 203 11.61 -26.23 10.21
CA ARG A 203 10.67 -27.36 10.22
C ARG A 203 10.74 -28.09 11.56
N THR A 204 9.61 -28.60 12.03
CA THR A 204 9.58 -29.52 13.18
C THR A 204 9.47 -30.98 12.73
N SER A 205 9.43 -31.90 13.69
CA SER A 205 9.06 -33.30 13.44
C SER A 205 7.54 -33.51 13.31
N THR A 206 6.71 -32.48 13.50
CA THR A 206 5.25 -32.56 13.49
C THR A 206 4.62 -31.75 12.34
N PRO A 207 3.48 -32.17 11.75
CA PRO A 207 2.92 -31.54 10.55
C PRO A 207 2.24 -30.18 10.77
N ILE A 208 2.05 -29.81 12.03
CA ILE A 208 1.21 -28.69 12.41
C ILE A 208 2.01 -27.47 12.87
N ALA A 209 3.34 -27.56 12.94
CA ALA A 209 4.15 -26.50 13.52
C ALA A 209 5.46 -26.30 12.73
N TYR A 210 5.70 -25.06 12.33
CA TYR A 210 7.05 -24.55 12.11
C TYR A 210 7.50 -23.82 13.37
N GLU A 211 8.79 -23.90 13.65
CA GLU A 211 9.45 -23.11 14.69
C GLU A 211 9.93 -21.79 14.10
N VAL A 212 10.00 -20.74 14.93
CA VAL A 212 10.49 -19.42 14.53
C VAL A 212 11.66 -19.00 15.42
N PHE A 213 12.87 -18.99 14.88
CA PHE A 213 14.08 -18.59 15.61
C PHE A 213 15.24 -18.32 14.65
N HIS A 214 16.28 -17.66 15.17
CA HIS A 214 17.57 -17.51 14.50
C HIS A 214 18.53 -18.58 14.99
N THR A 215 19.24 -19.26 14.10
CA THR A 215 20.25 -20.25 14.51
C THR A 215 21.40 -19.58 15.27
N GLY A 216 21.67 -20.00 16.51
CA GLY A 216 22.73 -19.44 17.35
C GLY A 216 23.04 -20.29 18.59
N PHE A 217 24.08 -19.94 19.35
CA PHE A 217 24.57 -20.77 20.48
C PHE A 217 23.58 -20.91 21.65
N PHE A 218 22.63 -19.98 21.82
CA PHE A 218 21.75 -19.90 22.99
C PHE A 218 20.27 -20.13 22.68
N CYS A 219 19.91 -20.43 21.42
CA CYS A 219 18.53 -20.68 21.02
C CYS A 219 18.42 -21.78 19.95
N ASN A 220 17.57 -22.77 20.20
CA ASN A 220 17.36 -23.90 19.29
C ASN A 220 15.88 -24.15 18.93
N SER A 221 14.92 -23.37 19.44
CA SER A 221 13.48 -23.52 19.16
C SER A 221 12.70 -22.30 19.66
N ASN A 222 11.84 -21.72 18.81
CA ASN A 222 10.85 -20.68 19.15
C ASN A 222 11.33 -19.48 19.99
N CYS A 223 12.61 -19.08 19.87
CA CYS A 223 13.09 -17.85 20.53
C CYS A 223 12.77 -16.62 19.67
N ASN A 224 11.52 -16.21 19.79
CA ASN A 224 10.98 -15.05 19.11
C ASN A 224 10.15 -14.19 20.08
N ASN A 225 9.73 -13.03 19.58
CA ASN A 225 8.93 -12.02 20.27
C ASN A 225 7.42 -12.15 20.01
N CYS A 226 6.95 -13.30 19.52
CA CYS A 226 5.53 -13.52 19.24
C CYS A 226 4.73 -13.85 20.52
N GLY A 227 3.40 -13.81 20.40
CA GLY A 227 2.44 -14.10 21.46
C GLY A 227 2.08 -12.84 22.26
N TYR A 228 1.72 -11.75 21.59
CA TYR A 228 1.52 -10.44 22.24
C TYR A 228 0.43 -10.47 23.34
N ASN A 229 -0.57 -11.34 23.21
CA ASN A 229 -1.68 -11.46 24.16
C ASN A 229 -1.43 -12.54 25.26
N THR A 230 -0.20 -13.05 25.37
CA THR A 230 0.18 -13.94 26.48
C THR A 230 0.68 -13.09 27.65
N LEU A 231 -0.07 -13.10 28.75
CA LEU A 231 0.23 -12.30 29.94
C LEU A 231 1.68 -12.54 30.43
N THR A 232 2.37 -11.46 30.76
CA THR A 232 3.65 -11.49 31.47
C THR A 232 3.51 -12.28 32.77
N GLY A 233 4.18 -13.42 32.89
CA GLY A 233 4.16 -14.26 34.10
C GLY A 233 3.43 -15.61 33.95
N GLN A 234 2.79 -15.89 32.81
CA GLN A 234 2.48 -17.28 32.44
C GLN A 234 3.71 -17.92 31.78
N ALA A 235 3.85 -19.25 31.90
CA ALA A 235 4.85 -19.98 31.15
C ALA A 235 4.67 -19.62 29.68
N ASP A 236 5.72 -19.07 29.07
CA ASP A 236 5.69 -18.61 27.69
C ASP A 236 5.26 -19.81 26.83
N GLY A 237 4.07 -19.74 26.23
CA GLY A 237 3.54 -20.83 25.43
C GLY A 237 4.45 -21.10 24.23
N ASP A 238 4.18 -22.19 23.52
CA ASP A 238 4.97 -22.55 22.34
C ASP A 238 4.77 -21.52 21.22
N LYS A 239 5.76 -20.64 21.00
CA LYS A 239 5.71 -19.50 20.05
C LYS A 239 5.97 -19.93 18.62
N THR A 240 5.21 -20.93 18.20
CA THR A 240 5.28 -21.47 16.84
C THR A 240 4.94 -20.41 15.80
N PHE A 241 5.21 -20.73 14.54
CA PHE A 241 4.86 -19.90 13.40
C PHE A 241 3.39 -19.45 13.40
N ILE A 242 2.46 -20.32 13.82
CA ILE A 242 1.03 -19.98 13.89
C ILE A 242 0.79 -18.87 14.91
N VAL A 243 1.51 -18.85 16.04
CA VAL A 243 1.40 -17.79 17.05
C VAL A 243 1.89 -16.46 16.48
N CYS A 244 3.02 -16.45 15.76
CA CYS A 244 3.50 -15.25 15.08
C CYS A 244 2.51 -14.71 14.04
N LEU A 245 1.91 -15.59 13.24
CA LEU A 245 0.89 -15.20 12.27
C LEU A 245 -0.41 -14.72 12.96
N ALA A 246 -0.75 -15.27 14.13
CA ALA A 246 -1.90 -14.84 14.92
C ALA A 246 -1.74 -13.42 15.47
N ASP A 247 -0.53 -13.02 15.90
CA ASP A 247 -0.25 -11.63 16.31
C ASP A 247 -0.53 -10.66 15.15
N ILE A 248 -0.02 -10.98 13.95
CA ILE A 248 -0.23 -10.16 12.75
C ILE A 248 -1.72 -10.12 12.37
N LYS A 249 -2.41 -11.27 12.43
CA LYS A 249 -3.85 -11.36 12.13
C LYS A 249 -4.68 -10.53 13.11
N GLN A 250 -4.32 -10.58 14.38
CA GLN A 250 -5.01 -9.83 15.41
C GLN A 250 -4.82 -8.32 15.22
N TRP A 251 -3.61 -7.86 14.88
CA TRP A 251 -3.38 -6.46 14.52
C TRP A 251 -4.25 -6.03 13.34
N HIS A 252 -4.41 -6.87 12.31
CA HIS A 252 -5.32 -6.59 11.20
C HIS A 252 -6.80 -6.53 11.62
N ILE A 253 -7.24 -7.36 12.57
CA ILE A 253 -8.60 -7.28 13.12
C ILE A 253 -8.82 -5.94 13.82
N ASP A 254 -7.82 -5.49 14.57
CA ASP A 254 -7.87 -4.22 15.29
C ASP A 254 -7.78 -3.01 14.33
N TYR A 255 -7.17 -3.19 13.16
CA TYR A 255 -6.88 -2.13 12.18
C TYR A 255 -7.17 -2.53 10.71
N PRO A 256 -8.43 -2.79 10.33
CA PRO A 256 -8.77 -3.40 9.03
C PRO A 256 -8.42 -2.57 7.79
N ASN A 257 -8.25 -1.25 7.95
CA ASN A 257 -7.93 -0.32 6.85
C ASN A 257 -6.42 -0.05 6.70
N HIS A 258 -5.58 -0.95 7.19
CA HIS A 258 -4.14 -0.76 7.16
C HIS A 258 -3.53 -0.77 5.76
N ASP A 259 -2.36 -0.14 5.59
CA ASP A 259 -1.50 -0.32 4.41
C ASP A 259 -1.12 -1.79 4.20
N PRO A 260 -0.91 -2.28 2.96
CA PRO A 260 -0.61 -3.69 2.72
C PRO A 260 0.61 -4.17 3.50
N ILE A 261 0.45 -5.29 4.21
CA ILE A 261 1.51 -5.92 4.99
C ILE A 261 2.23 -6.95 4.12
N ILE A 262 3.54 -6.77 3.92
CA ILE A 262 4.41 -7.78 3.34
C ILE A 262 5.05 -8.61 4.47
N ILE A 263 5.02 -9.93 4.34
CA ILE A 263 5.63 -10.83 5.30
C ILE A 263 6.63 -11.69 4.53
N HIS A 264 7.91 -11.42 4.74
CA HIS A 264 9.00 -12.25 4.27
C HIS A 264 9.09 -13.49 5.17
N ILE A 265 9.04 -14.66 4.55
CA ILE A 265 9.16 -15.95 5.22
C ILE A 265 10.48 -16.56 4.76
N ASP A 266 11.49 -16.54 5.61
CA ASP A 266 12.80 -17.11 5.30
C ASP A 266 12.81 -18.61 5.62
N LEU A 267 12.93 -19.42 4.58
CA LEU A 267 12.88 -20.87 4.67
C LEU A 267 14.27 -21.40 5.02
N GLN A 268 14.45 -21.83 6.27
CA GLN A 268 15.72 -22.33 6.77
C GLN A 268 15.93 -23.83 6.50
N ASP A 269 14.85 -24.55 6.18
CA ASP A 269 14.87 -25.99 5.94
C ASP A 269 14.15 -26.36 4.63
N ASP A 270 14.62 -27.44 3.98
CA ASP A 270 13.96 -27.97 2.79
C ASP A 270 12.59 -28.61 3.08
N PHE A 271 11.79 -28.78 2.02
CA PHE A 271 10.48 -29.46 2.09
C PHE A 271 10.59 -30.99 1.93
N LYS A 272 11.74 -31.54 1.53
CA LYS A 272 11.87 -32.88 0.93
C LYS A 272 11.86 -34.01 1.94
N VAL A 273 12.27 -33.75 3.18
CA VAL A 273 12.47 -34.82 4.17
C VAL A 273 11.20 -35.14 4.96
N SER A 274 10.12 -34.36 4.82
CA SER A 274 8.87 -34.60 5.56
C SER A 274 7.65 -34.56 4.64
N SER A 275 6.78 -35.56 4.72
CA SER A 275 5.45 -35.56 4.07
C SER A 275 4.47 -34.54 4.66
N GLN A 276 4.97 -33.69 5.55
CA GLN A 276 4.21 -32.93 6.54
C GLN A 276 4.44 -31.42 6.39
N HIS A 277 5.66 -31.01 6.06
CA HIS A 277 6.01 -29.64 5.67
C HIS A 277 6.15 -29.60 4.16
N THR A 278 5.01 -29.48 3.46
CA THR A 278 4.99 -29.34 1.99
C THR A 278 4.68 -27.90 1.61
N PRO A 279 5.07 -27.44 0.40
CA PRO A 279 4.66 -26.14 -0.13
C PRO A 279 3.15 -25.89 -0.04
N ALA A 280 2.33 -26.91 -0.30
CA ALA A 280 0.86 -26.80 -0.22
C ALA A 280 0.36 -26.63 1.22
N ARG A 281 1.03 -27.27 2.19
CA ARG A 281 0.68 -27.10 3.61
C ARG A 281 1.06 -25.71 4.12
N LEU A 282 2.18 -25.17 3.65
CA LEU A 282 2.57 -23.78 3.95
C LEU A 282 1.52 -22.78 3.43
N ASP A 283 1.09 -22.92 2.18
CA ASP A 283 0.00 -22.12 1.60
C ASP A 283 -1.31 -22.23 2.41
N GLN A 284 -1.60 -23.42 2.93
CA GLN A 284 -2.79 -23.64 3.74
C GLN A 284 -2.74 -22.87 5.06
N PHE A 285 -1.59 -22.76 5.73
CA PHE A 285 -1.47 -21.92 6.93
C PHE A 285 -1.83 -20.46 6.65
N PHE A 286 -1.37 -19.91 5.52
CA PHE A 286 -1.72 -18.54 5.14
C PHE A 286 -3.23 -18.38 4.93
N ASN A 287 -3.85 -19.30 4.18
CA ASN A 287 -5.29 -19.24 3.92
C ASN A 287 -6.12 -19.43 5.19
N ASP A 288 -5.77 -20.40 6.04
CA ASP A 288 -6.52 -20.72 7.26
C ASP A 288 -6.51 -19.54 8.25
N ILE A 289 -5.42 -18.79 8.33
CA ILE A 289 -5.27 -17.67 9.30
C ILE A 289 -5.78 -16.35 8.74
N PHE A 290 -5.42 -16.01 7.51
CA PHE A 290 -5.69 -14.68 6.94
C PHE A 290 -6.97 -14.63 6.10
N GLY A 291 -7.36 -15.77 5.54
CA GLY A 291 -8.42 -15.89 4.54
C GLY A 291 -7.93 -15.45 3.16
N GLU A 292 -8.18 -16.29 2.15
CA GLU A 292 -7.67 -16.08 0.78
C GLU A 292 -8.04 -14.70 0.19
N THR A 293 -9.20 -14.15 0.56
CA THR A 293 -9.66 -12.84 0.08
C THR A 293 -8.82 -11.67 0.57
N ASN A 294 -8.07 -11.85 1.66
CA ASN A 294 -7.19 -10.83 2.23
C ASN A 294 -5.75 -10.97 1.73
N ILE A 295 -5.45 -11.95 0.88
CA ILE A 295 -4.10 -12.20 0.38
C ILE A 295 -4.03 -11.77 -1.09
N TYR A 296 -3.08 -10.89 -1.40
CA TYR A 296 -2.69 -10.62 -2.78
C TYR A 296 -1.56 -11.58 -3.17
N LYS A 297 -1.84 -12.49 -4.11
CA LYS A 297 -1.01 -13.66 -4.43
C LYS A 297 -0.46 -13.63 -5.87
N PRO A 298 0.53 -14.47 -6.22
CA PRO A 298 1.12 -14.51 -7.57
C PRO A 298 0.12 -14.56 -8.73
N ARG A 299 -0.96 -15.34 -8.58
CA ARG A 299 -2.02 -15.48 -9.59
C ARG A 299 -2.75 -14.16 -9.87
N ASP A 300 -2.85 -13.29 -8.87
CA ASP A 300 -3.49 -11.98 -8.97
C ASP A 300 -2.66 -11.03 -9.83
N LEU A 301 -1.33 -11.02 -9.63
CA LEU A 301 -0.38 -10.27 -10.47
C LEU A 301 -0.32 -10.83 -11.89
N LEU A 302 -0.23 -12.16 -12.04
CA LEU A 302 -0.08 -12.82 -13.34
C LEU A 302 -1.30 -12.62 -14.26
N GLY A 303 -2.50 -12.44 -13.71
CA GLY A 303 -3.72 -12.37 -14.51
C GLY A 303 -3.92 -13.58 -15.43
N ASN A 304 -4.79 -13.49 -16.44
CA ASN A 304 -5.14 -14.66 -17.24
C ASN A 304 -4.15 -15.03 -18.35
N ASN A 305 -3.42 -14.08 -18.94
CA ASN A 305 -2.74 -14.32 -20.22
C ASN A 305 -1.39 -13.58 -20.38
N PHE A 306 -0.71 -13.14 -19.31
CA PHE A 306 0.65 -12.58 -19.45
C PHE A 306 1.72 -13.63 -19.82
N GLY A 307 1.37 -14.91 -19.86
CA GLY A 307 2.29 -16.03 -20.10
C GLY A 307 3.13 -16.35 -18.87
N ASN A 308 3.73 -15.33 -18.24
CA ASN A 308 4.45 -15.45 -16.98
C ASN A 308 4.39 -14.18 -16.11
N MET A 309 4.85 -14.30 -14.86
CA MET A 309 4.73 -13.27 -13.84
C MET A 309 5.66 -12.09 -14.10
N ARG A 310 6.87 -12.34 -14.63
CA ARG A 310 7.81 -11.29 -15.04
C ARG A 310 7.21 -10.34 -16.07
N ALA A 311 6.59 -10.89 -17.11
CA ALA A 311 5.93 -10.07 -18.13
C ALA A 311 4.80 -9.23 -17.53
N ALA A 312 4.04 -9.77 -16.57
CA ALA A 312 2.99 -9.03 -15.88
C ALA A 312 3.57 -7.87 -15.05
N ALA A 313 4.64 -8.11 -14.29
CA ALA A 313 5.31 -7.07 -13.52
C ALA A 313 5.92 -6.00 -14.44
N GLN A 314 6.68 -6.39 -15.47
CA GLN A 314 7.30 -5.48 -16.45
C GLN A 314 6.30 -4.56 -17.14
N LEU A 315 5.08 -5.04 -17.37
CA LEU A 315 3.97 -4.26 -17.91
C LEU A 315 3.17 -3.50 -16.82
N ASN A 316 3.76 -3.37 -15.64
CA ASN A 316 3.30 -2.61 -14.50
C ASN A 316 1.91 -3.03 -14.01
N ASN A 317 1.63 -4.34 -13.96
CA ASN A 317 0.32 -4.86 -13.54
C ASN A 317 0.08 -4.84 -12.01
N TRP A 318 0.94 -4.16 -11.24
CA TRP A 318 0.77 -4.02 -9.80
C TRP A 318 -0.47 -3.16 -9.46
N PRO A 319 -1.26 -3.55 -8.45
CA PRO A 319 -2.36 -2.73 -7.94
C PRO A 319 -1.86 -1.46 -7.25
N SER A 320 -2.77 -0.51 -7.05
CA SER A 320 -2.48 0.67 -6.22
C SER A 320 -2.46 0.31 -4.73
N MET A 321 -1.85 1.15 -3.88
CA MET A 321 -1.89 1.00 -2.43
C MET A 321 -3.34 1.01 -1.91
N GLY A 322 -4.20 1.85 -2.50
CA GLY A 322 -5.64 1.86 -2.18
C GLY A 322 -6.38 0.57 -2.58
N ASP A 323 -5.96 -0.13 -3.63
CA ASP A 323 -6.48 -1.46 -3.98
C ASP A 323 -6.03 -2.56 -3.00
N LEU A 324 -4.93 -2.30 -2.28
CA LEU A 324 -4.25 -3.23 -1.39
C LEU A 324 -4.48 -2.92 0.09
N THR A 325 -5.33 -1.95 0.41
CA THR A 325 -5.76 -1.68 1.79
C THR A 325 -6.30 -2.96 2.43
N GLY A 326 -5.80 -3.27 3.64
CA GLY A 326 -6.17 -4.46 4.40
C GLY A 326 -5.65 -5.79 3.83
N LYS A 327 -4.70 -5.76 2.88
CA LYS A 327 -4.15 -6.98 2.26
C LYS A 327 -2.82 -7.44 2.86
N PHE A 328 -2.58 -8.74 2.74
CA PHE A 328 -1.31 -9.42 3.03
C PHE A 328 -0.63 -9.87 1.74
N ILE A 329 0.70 -9.83 1.74
CA ILE A 329 1.54 -10.33 0.66
C ILE A 329 2.64 -11.19 1.30
N PHE A 330 2.64 -12.48 1.02
CA PHE A 330 3.68 -13.40 1.48
C PHE A 330 4.79 -13.48 0.44
N VAL A 331 6.05 -13.42 0.90
CA VAL A 331 7.23 -13.51 0.04
C VAL A 331 8.20 -14.52 0.65
N LEU A 332 8.47 -15.60 -0.06
CA LEU A 332 9.40 -16.64 0.39
C LEU A 332 10.83 -16.28 0.01
N THR A 333 11.74 -16.38 0.97
CA THR A 333 13.20 -16.32 0.80
C THR A 333 13.83 -17.63 1.30
N GLY A 334 15.14 -17.81 1.09
CA GLY A 334 15.90 -18.96 1.56
C GLY A 334 16.85 -19.50 0.50
N ASP A 335 17.32 -20.73 0.70
CA ASP A 335 18.16 -21.41 -0.30
C ASP A 335 17.44 -21.55 -1.64
N GLY A 336 18.19 -21.37 -2.73
CA GLY A 336 17.65 -21.38 -4.09
C GLY A 336 16.96 -22.69 -4.45
N ALA A 337 17.43 -23.83 -3.94
CA ALA A 337 16.81 -25.13 -4.18
C ALA A 337 15.45 -25.27 -3.46
N ILE A 338 15.31 -24.69 -2.27
CA ILE A 338 14.07 -24.69 -1.48
C ILE A 338 13.02 -23.82 -2.19
N VAL A 339 13.40 -22.60 -2.59
CA VAL A 339 12.55 -21.69 -3.34
C VAL A 339 12.11 -22.32 -4.67
N SER A 340 13.04 -22.96 -5.39
CA SER A 340 12.75 -23.67 -6.64
C SER A 340 11.71 -24.77 -6.48
N GLU A 341 11.76 -25.49 -5.35
CA GLU A 341 10.81 -26.56 -5.06
C GLU A 341 9.40 -26.01 -4.84
N TYR A 342 9.26 -24.92 -4.10
CA TYR A 342 7.98 -24.24 -3.92
C TYR A 342 7.38 -23.82 -5.26
N ILE A 343 8.17 -23.13 -6.11
CA ILE A 343 7.71 -22.65 -7.43
C ILE A 343 7.21 -23.83 -8.29
N ARG A 344 7.99 -24.92 -8.38
CA ARG A 344 7.63 -26.09 -9.19
C ARG A 344 6.38 -26.80 -8.69
N GLN A 345 6.20 -26.92 -7.37
CA GLN A 345 5.05 -27.64 -6.81
C GLN A 345 3.77 -26.81 -6.80
N ARG A 346 3.88 -25.48 -6.63
CA ARG A 346 2.71 -24.61 -6.48
C ARG A 346 2.29 -23.97 -7.80
N SER A 347 3.24 -23.50 -8.60
CA SER A 347 2.99 -22.86 -9.89
C SER A 347 1.82 -21.84 -9.78
N LEU A 348 0.79 -21.96 -10.62
CA LEU A 348 -0.39 -21.09 -10.63
C LEU A 348 -1.25 -21.13 -9.35
N SER A 349 -1.02 -22.11 -8.47
CA SER A 349 -1.75 -22.28 -7.20
C SER A 349 -1.01 -21.69 -6.00
N ALA A 350 0.13 -21.03 -6.23
CA ALA A 350 0.90 -20.40 -5.16
C ALA A 350 0.12 -19.29 -4.44
N ILE A 351 0.21 -19.29 -3.11
CA ILE A 351 -0.32 -18.20 -2.26
C ILE A 351 0.77 -17.16 -1.98
N ALA A 352 2.04 -17.57 -1.88
CA ALA A 352 3.18 -16.69 -1.64
C ALA A 352 3.98 -16.44 -2.93
N PHE A 353 4.50 -15.22 -3.06
CA PHE A 353 5.55 -14.92 -4.03
C PHE A 353 6.86 -15.56 -3.60
N SER A 354 7.78 -15.72 -4.54
CA SER A 354 9.16 -16.14 -4.27
C SER A 354 10.12 -15.01 -4.61
N ALA A 355 11.11 -14.80 -3.74
CA ALA A 355 12.16 -13.82 -3.94
C ALA A 355 13.50 -14.50 -4.23
N ALA A 356 14.19 -14.04 -5.26
CA ALA A 356 15.53 -14.51 -5.58
C ALA A 356 16.60 -13.65 -4.92
N ARG A 357 17.65 -14.30 -4.40
CA ARG A 357 18.91 -13.62 -4.12
C ARG A 357 19.67 -13.40 -5.41
N VAL A 358 20.20 -12.21 -5.61
CA VAL A 358 20.98 -11.82 -6.80
C VAL A 358 22.11 -10.90 -6.36
N ASN A 359 23.24 -10.95 -7.07
CA ASN A 359 24.41 -10.12 -6.79
C ASN A 359 24.67 -9.10 -7.92
N ASN A 360 24.04 -9.25 -9.09
CA ASN A 360 24.21 -8.33 -10.21
C ASN A 360 23.08 -8.46 -11.25
N ASN A 361 23.06 -7.56 -12.23
CA ASN A 361 22.08 -7.54 -13.32
C ASN A 361 22.07 -8.83 -14.16
N ASN A 362 23.18 -9.55 -14.29
CA ASN A 362 23.19 -10.81 -15.04
C ASN A 362 22.41 -11.89 -14.30
N ASP A 363 22.52 -11.94 -12.97
CA ASP A 363 21.74 -12.89 -12.15
C ASP A 363 20.25 -12.59 -12.28
N VAL A 364 19.86 -11.31 -12.32
CA VAL A 364 18.45 -10.91 -12.53
C VAL A 364 17.91 -11.44 -13.88
N ASN A 365 18.73 -11.43 -14.93
CA ASN A 365 18.35 -11.93 -16.26
C ASN A 365 18.44 -13.45 -16.39
N ASP A 366 19.31 -14.09 -15.62
CA ASP A 366 19.55 -15.53 -15.61
C ASP A 366 19.80 -16.02 -14.18
N LEU A 367 18.74 -16.48 -13.53
CA LEU A 367 18.77 -16.98 -12.15
C LEU A 367 19.51 -18.33 -12.01
N THR A 368 19.96 -18.95 -13.10
CA THR A 368 20.88 -20.08 -12.96
C THR A 368 22.23 -19.65 -12.41
N ARG A 369 22.58 -18.36 -12.59
CA ARG A 369 23.84 -17.75 -12.16
C ARG A 369 23.79 -17.17 -10.74
N SER A 370 22.59 -17.02 -10.16
CA SER A 370 22.46 -16.47 -8.82
C SER A 370 23.11 -17.39 -7.78
N THR A 371 23.53 -16.81 -6.66
CA THR A 371 24.02 -17.56 -5.51
C THR A 371 23.16 -17.24 -4.28
N PRO A 372 22.32 -18.18 -3.81
CA PRO A 372 22.09 -19.53 -4.35
C PRO A 372 21.28 -19.52 -5.67
N SER A 373 21.49 -20.54 -6.50
CA SER A 373 20.86 -20.69 -7.82
C SER A 373 19.43 -21.21 -7.69
N ILE A 374 18.48 -20.61 -8.42
CA ILE A 374 17.09 -21.09 -8.52
C ILE A 374 16.92 -22.09 -9.69
N GLY A 375 18.00 -22.34 -10.43
CA GLY A 375 17.97 -23.29 -11.54
C GLY A 375 17.16 -22.82 -12.75
N ILE A 376 17.12 -23.67 -13.77
CA ILE A 376 16.70 -23.28 -15.12
C ILE A 376 15.18 -23.15 -15.27
N GLY A 377 14.74 -22.09 -15.95
CA GLY A 377 13.36 -21.91 -16.41
C GLY A 377 12.37 -21.42 -15.35
N LEU A 378 12.85 -21.07 -14.16
CA LEU A 378 12.02 -20.55 -13.06
C LEU A 378 12.08 -19.03 -12.93
N GLU A 379 12.93 -18.36 -13.73
CA GLU A 379 13.05 -16.91 -13.71
C GLU A 379 11.71 -16.21 -13.91
N ASN A 380 10.88 -16.76 -14.79
CA ASN A 380 9.56 -16.27 -15.15
C ASN A 380 8.57 -16.11 -13.97
N ASP A 381 8.83 -16.78 -12.84
CA ASP A 381 8.01 -16.73 -11.63
C ASP A 381 8.58 -15.82 -10.53
N ILE A 382 9.71 -15.15 -10.78
CA ILE A 382 10.38 -14.25 -9.82
C ILE A 382 10.14 -12.79 -10.21
N VAL A 383 9.48 -12.06 -9.31
CA VAL A 383 9.26 -10.60 -9.39
C VAL A 383 9.63 -9.87 -8.09
N PHE A 384 10.07 -10.63 -7.09
CA PHE A 384 10.68 -10.13 -5.86
C PHE A 384 12.18 -10.50 -5.82
N TYR A 385 13.01 -9.63 -5.27
CA TYR A 385 14.45 -9.87 -5.12
C TYR A 385 14.88 -9.55 -3.70
N ASN A 386 15.71 -10.42 -3.11
CA ASN A 386 16.25 -10.26 -1.75
C ASN A 386 17.77 -10.11 -1.84
N MET A 387 18.28 -8.88 -1.69
CA MET A 387 19.67 -8.53 -1.99
C MET A 387 20.46 -8.27 -0.70
N GLN A 388 21.58 -8.96 -0.54
CA GLN A 388 22.48 -8.81 0.60
C GLN A 388 23.56 -7.75 0.32
N HIS A 389 23.96 -7.00 1.37
CA HIS A 389 25.14 -6.13 1.46
C HIS A 389 25.22 -5.02 0.41
N PHE A 390 24.79 -3.81 0.78
CA PHE A 390 25.22 -2.59 0.09
C PHE A 390 26.53 -2.10 0.70
N ASN A 391 27.65 -2.43 0.06
CA ASN A 391 28.96 -2.01 0.55
C ASN A 391 29.36 -0.65 -0.07
N LYS A 392 29.72 0.33 0.76
CA LYS A 392 30.38 1.59 0.32
C LYS A 392 31.79 1.34 -0.25
N ILE A 393 32.36 0.16 0.01
CA ILE A 393 33.69 -0.25 -0.45
C ILE A 393 33.59 -1.68 -1.00
N PRO A 394 33.99 -1.94 -2.25
CA PRO A 394 33.95 -3.29 -2.82
C PRO A 394 35.03 -4.16 -2.16
N LEU A 395 34.70 -4.76 -1.01
CA LEU A 395 35.59 -5.68 -0.31
C LEU A 395 35.34 -7.15 -0.71
N THR A 396 34.21 -7.47 -1.35
CA THR A 396 33.94 -8.82 -1.87
C THR A 396 33.30 -8.78 -3.27
N PHE A 397 33.53 -9.84 -4.06
CA PHE A 397 33.10 -9.95 -5.46
C PHE A 397 31.65 -10.49 -5.62
N ASP A 398 30.92 -10.71 -4.52
CA ASP A 398 29.65 -11.45 -4.50
C ASP A 398 28.44 -10.65 -3.95
N ASP A 399 28.53 -9.31 -3.85
CA ASP A 399 27.47 -8.45 -3.29
C ASP A 399 26.69 -7.67 -4.37
N ALA A 400 25.37 -7.46 -4.19
CA ALA A 400 24.54 -6.65 -5.09
C ALA A 400 24.85 -5.17 -4.99
N ASN A 401 25.22 -4.54 -6.11
CA ASN A 401 25.43 -3.09 -6.14
C ASN A 401 24.11 -2.31 -6.29
N LEU A 402 24.13 -1.03 -5.92
CA LEU A 402 23.06 -0.04 -6.09
C LEU A 402 22.44 -0.06 -7.52
N ASN A 403 23.22 -0.38 -8.56
CA ASN A 403 22.73 -0.49 -9.94
C ASN A 403 21.76 -1.66 -10.16
N THR A 404 21.85 -2.72 -9.35
CA THR A 404 20.95 -3.89 -9.41
C THR A 404 19.57 -3.57 -8.83
N GLY A 405 19.53 -2.78 -7.75
CA GLY A 405 18.28 -2.18 -7.23
C GLY A 405 17.59 -1.32 -8.28
N PHE A 406 18.35 -0.41 -8.91
CA PHE A 406 17.84 0.43 -9.99
C PHE A 406 17.37 -0.39 -11.21
N PHE A 407 18.12 -1.43 -11.59
CA PHE A 407 17.78 -2.31 -12.70
C PHE A 407 16.48 -3.10 -12.45
N THR A 408 16.35 -3.72 -11.28
CA THR A 408 15.13 -4.46 -10.90
C THR A 408 13.91 -3.54 -10.82
N SER A 409 14.05 -2.34 -10.25
CA SER A 409 12.97 -1.35 -10.19
C SER A 409 12.54 -0.85 -11.59
N ASN A 410 13.48 -0.61 -12.52
CA ASN A 410 13.13 -0.23 -13.90
C ASN A 410 12.39 -1.32 -14.67
N LEU A 411 12.52 -2.58 -14.24
CA LEU A 411 11.73 -3.70 -14.75
C LEU A 411 10.41 -3.88 -13.99
N ASN A 412 10.04 -2.93 -13.14
CA ASN A 412 8.86 -2.96 -12.28
C ASN A 412 8.83 -4.17 -11.32
N TYR A 413 10.00 -4.68 -10.92
CA TYR A 413 10.10 -5.69 -9.87
C TYR A 413 10.26 -5.04 -8.50
N ILE A 414 9.87 -5.75 -7.44
CA ILE A 414 10.02 -5.28 -6.06
C ILE A 414 11.31 -5.86 -5.50
N ASN A 415 12.12 -5.01 -4.88
CA ASN A 415 13.40 -5.42 -4.31
C ASN A 415 13.43 -5.16 -2.80
N ARG A 416 14.15 -6.00 -2.09
CA ARG A 416 14.47 -5.90 -0.67
C ARG A 416 15.98 -5.87 -0.51
N THR A 417 16.48 -5.04 0.38
CA THR A 417 17.89 -5.05 0.79
C THR A 417 18.03 -5.21 2.29
N PHE A 418 19.07 -5.93 2.71
CA PHE A 418 19.49 -6.06 4.10
C PHE A 418 21.03 -5.94 4.20
N GLY A 419 21.52 -5.40 5.33
CA GLY A 419 22.96 -5.29 5.62
C GLY A 419 23.70 -4.17 4.88
N ILE A 420 23.12 -2.97 4.78
CA ILE A 420 23.83 -1.77 4.27
C ILE A 420 24.79 -1.27 5.37
N GLY A 421 26.06 -1.02 5.05
CA GLY A 421 27.05 -0.48 6.01
C GLY A 421 28.48 -1.00 5.81
N THR A 422 29.46 -0.42 6.53
CA THR A 422 30.91 -0.68 6.36
C THR A 422 31.36 -2.12 6.66
N PHE A 423 30.55 -2.91 7.38
CA PHE A 423 30.87 -4.31 7.75
C PHE A 423 29.75 -5.32 7.45
N GLY A 424 28.70 -4.92 6.71
CA GLY A 424 27.62 -5.82 6.30
C GLY A 424 26.77 -6.41 7.43
N GLN A 425 26.89 -5.91 8.66
CA GLN A 425 26.03 -6.36 9.76
C GLN A 425 24.69 -5.61 9.72
N PRO A 426 23.55 -6.31 9.88
CA PRO A 426 22.24 -5.69 10.01
C PRO A 426 22.10 -5.05 11.40
N GLY A 427 22.22 -3.73 11.46
CA GLY A 427 22.03 -2.96 12.70
C GLY A 427 22.68 -1.59 12.56
N ASP A 428 21.86 -0.54 12.65
CA ASP A 428 22.21 0.89 12.61
C ASP A 428 22.57 1.44 11.23
N TYR A 429 21.53 1.67 10.44
CA TYR A 429 21.61 2.52 9.27
C TYR A 429 21.78 3.97 9.74
N ASP A 430 22.61 4.79 9.10
CA ASP A 430 22.46 6.24 9.27
C ASP A 430 21.30 6.73 8.37
N PRO A 431 20.45 7.70 8.76
CA PRO A 431 19.72 8.59 7.85
C PRO A 431 20.17 8.63 6.39
N ASP A 432 21.46 8.92 6.17
CA ASP A 432 22.05 9.10 4.85
C ASP A 432 22.05 7.81 4.03
N GLU A 433 22.26 6.66 4.66
CA GLU A 433 22.29 5.36 4.00
C GLU A 433 20.89 4.90 3.60
N TYR A 434 19.91 5.21 4.43
CA TYR A 434 18.51 4.96 4.08
C TYR A 434 18.07 5.84 2.89
N ALA A 435 18.44 7.12 2.90
CA ALA A 435 18.18 8.04 1.80
C ALA A 435 18.91 7.61 0.50
N GLU A 436 20.14 7.12 0.61
CA GLU A 436 20.89 6.56 -0.50
C GLU A 436 20.17 5.34 -1.11
N ALA A 437 19.68 4.42 -0.29
CA ALA A 437 18.91 3.27 -0.79
C ALA A 437 17.66 3.70 -1.59
N ILE A 438 16.93 4.73 -1.12
CA ILE A 438 15.79 5.30 -1.88
C ILE A 438 16.24 5.87 -3.23
N ASN A 439 17.37 6.58 -3.27
CA ASN A 439 17.90 7.17 -4.51
C ASN A 439 18.22 6.11 -5.59
N PHE A 440 18.41 4.85 -5.19
CA PHE A 440 18.63 3.71 -6.10
C PHE A 440 17.41 2.80 -6.25
N ASN A 441 16.24 3.33 -5.91
CA ASN A 441 14.95 2.68 -6.03
C ASN A 441 14.83 1.36 -5.24
N MET A 442 15.33 1.36 -4.00
CA MET A 442 15.15 0.25 -3.09
C MET A 442 13.79 0.30 -2.39
N HIS A 443 12.89 -0.62 -2.73
CA HIS A 443 11.51 -0.61 -2.26
C HIS A 443 11.37 -1.03 -0.79
N ASN A 444 12.08 -2.07 -0.36
CA ASN A 444 11.99 -2.58 1.01
C ASN A 444 13.38 -2.57 1.66
N ILE A 445 13.64 -1.62 2.54
CA ILE A 445 14.97 -1.43 3.16
C ILE A 445 14.92 -2.03 4.58
N ALA A 446 15.52 -3.20 4.75
CA ALA A 446 15.39 -3.99 5.96
C ALA A 446 16.43 -3.63 7.03
N ILE A 447 15.95 -3.24 8.21
CA ILE A 447 16.78 -2.78 9.33
C ILE A 447 16.53 -3.61 10.60
N GLY A 448 17.54 -3.72 11.48
CA GLY A 448 17.42 -4.44 12.76
C GLY A 448 16.66 -3.65 13.83
N ASN A 449 16.97 -2.36 14.01
CA ASN A 449 16.45 -1.53 15.09
C ASN A 449 15.24 -0.70 14.64
N ILE A 450 14.17 -1.38 14.21
CA ILE A 450 12.96 -0.71 13.70
C ILE A 450 12.25 0.16 14.73
N ASP A 451 12.56 0.11 16.04
CA ASP A 451 11.94 0.93 17.08
C ASP A 451 12.75 2.20 17.37
N ASP A 452 14.08 2.09 17.43
CA ASP A 452 15.01 3.21 17.68
C ASP A 452 15.14 4.16 16.47
N ASP A 453 14.91 3.62 15.28
CA ASP A 453 15.04 4.34 14.03
C ASP A 453 13.79 5.16 13.62
N PHE A 454 12.70 5.13 14.39
CA PHE A 454 11.54 6.01 14.20
C PHE A 454 11.74 7.39 14.80
N ASN A 455 12.77 8.10 14.33
CA ASN A 455 12.99 9.49 14.73
C ASN A 455 12.78 10.43 13.52
N PRO A 456 11.74 11.28 13.51
CA PRO A 456 11.55 12.28 12.44
C PRO A 456 12.76 13.14 12.10
N SER A 457 13.70 13.33 13.04
CA SER A 457 14.92 14.10 12.79
C SER A 457 15.96 13.36 11.94
N ASN A 458 15.75 12.08 11.62
CA ASN A 458 16.72 11.19 11.00
C ASN A 458 16.45 10.96 9.49
N GLY A 459 15.57 11.75 8.85
CA GLY A 459 15.34 11.71 7.41
C GLY A 459 14.59 10.47 6.87
N ARG A 460 14.23 9.52 7.73
CA ARG A 460 13.47 8.31 7.35
C ARG A 460 11.96 8.59 7.31
N PRO A 461 11.17 7.83 6.54
CA PRO A 461 9.74 8.03 6.47
C PRO A 461 9.11 7.68 7.81
N ILE A 462 8.57 8.69 8.48
CA ILE A 462 7.75 8.45 9.66
C ILE A 462 6.44 7.80 9.18
N ASN A 463 6.04 6.70 9.83
CA ASN A 463 5.09 5.65 9.36
C ASN A 463 5.63 4.62 8.35
N GLY A 464 6.93 4.61 8.05
CA GLY A 464 7.59 3.49 7.37
C GLY A 464 7.25 3.29 5.90
N ILE A 465 6.48 4.18 5.27
CA ILE A 465 6.15 4.14 3.84
C ILE A 465 6.32 5.54 3.24
N GLN A 466 6.92 5.61 2.06
CA GLN A 466 7.16 6.83 1.31
C GLN A 466 6.79 6.65 -0.17
N TRP A 467 6.19 7.68 -0.75
CA TRP A 467 5.99 7.79 -2.18
C TRP A 467 6.56 9.12 -2.71
N LEU A 468 7.36 9.04 -3.78
CA LEU A 468 7.96 10.20 -4.43
C LEU A 468 7.32 10.40 -5.82
N PRO A 469 6.22 11.19 -5.93
CA PRO A 469 5.46 11.33 -7.18
C PRO A 469 6.22 12.05 -8.31
N GLY A 470 7.41 12.62 -8.03
CA GLY A 470 8.24 13.38 -8.98
C GLY A 470 9.33 12.60 -9.70
N VAL A 471 9.54 11.32 -9.39
CA VAL A 471 10.48 10.49 -10.16
C VAL A 471 9.77 10.09 -11.44
N THR A 472 10.00 10.85 -12.51
CA THR A 472 9.50 10.55 -13.85
C THR A 472 10.06 9.21 -14.30
N PHE A 473 9.33 8.13 -14.08
CA PHE A 473 9.68 6.83 -14.65
C PHE A 473 9.47 6.90 -16.17
N PRO A 474 10.47 6.49 -16.97
CA PRO A 474 10.38 6.56 -18.42
C PRO A 474 9.25 5.64 -18.90
N GLY A 475 8.18 6.26 -19.38
CA GLY A 475 7.26 5.76 -20.39
C GLY A 475 6.70 4.34 -20.17
N LEU A 476 5.44 4.26 -19.76
CA LEU A 476 4.60 3.09 -19.98
C LEU A 476 4.52 2.82 -21.50
N VAL A 477 5.40 1.95 -22.01
CA VAL A 477 5.35 1.49 -23.39
C VAL A 477 4.87 0.04 -23.39
N ASN A 478 3.66 -0.15 -23.95
CA ASN A 478 3.04 -1.42 -24.34
C ASN A 478 2.12 -2.12 -23.31
N ASN A 479 1.03 -1.49 -22.88
CA ASN A 479 0.20 -2.00 -21.77
C ASN A 479 -0.91 -2.96 -22.25
N ARG A 480 -0.64 -4.25 -22.36
CA ARG A 480 -1.74 -5.22 -22.22
C ARG A 480 -2.07 -5.40 -20.73
N ILE A 481 -3.32 -5.22 -20.32
CA ILE A 481 -3.79 -5.42 -18.95
C ILE A 481 -4.57 -6.73 -18.88
N TYR A 482 -4.08 -7.62 -18.03
CA TYR A 482 -4.71 -8.89 -17.70
C TYR A 482 -4.74 -9.04 -16.18
N SER A 483 -5.89 -9.30 -15.58
CA SER A 483 -5.90 -9.59 -14.14
C SER A 483 -7.02 -10.52 -13.75
N ASN A 484 -6.72 -11.39 -12.79
CA ASN A 484 -7.71 -12.16 -12.03
C ASN A 484 -8.02 -11.51 -10.70
N TYR A 485 -7.23 -10.50 -10.32
CA TYR A 485 -7.52 -9.72 -9.15
C TYR A 485 -8.85 -8.99 -9.36
N GLN A 486 -9.61 -8.86 -8.28
CA GLN A 486 -10.96 -8.32 -8.35
C GLN A 486 -11.02 -6.93 -8.97
N ASN A 487 -9.93 -6.14 -8.88
CA ASN A 487 -9.76 -4.84 -9.50
C ASN A 487 -8.28 -4.52 -9.73
N VAL A 488 -7.86 -4.17 -10.95
CA VAL A 488 -6.56 -3.49 -11.15
C VAL A 488 -6.80 -2.02 -11.42
N THR A 489 -6.27 -1.14 -10.57
CA THR A 489 -6.44 0.31 -10.72
C THR A 489 -5.18 0.98 -11.24
N GLN A 490 -5.32 1.69 -12.36
CA GLN A 490 -4.41 2.77 -12.72
C GLN A 490 -4.97 4.08 -12.18
N ALA A 491 -4.28 4.65 -11.18
CA ALA A 491 -4.63 5.92 -10.57
C ALA A 491 -3.62 7.02 -10.95
N ALA A 492 -4.09 8.26 -11.03
CA ALA A 492 -3.25 9.44 -11.15
C ALA A 492 -3.94 10.65 -10.52
N LEU A 493 -3.17 11.55 -9.89
CA LEU A 493 -3.72 12.76 -9.27
C LEU A 493 -4.41 13.68 -10.28
N ASN A 494 -3.86 13.78 -11.49
CA ASN A 494 -4.33 14.74 -12.49
C ASN A 494 -4.84 14.03 -13.76
N ASN A 495 -3.94 13.42 -14.53
CA ASN A 495 -4.27 12.97 -15.88
C ASN A 495 -3.77 11.54 -16.13
N ILE A 496 -4.57 10.73 -16.81
CA ILE A 496 -4.14 9.47 -17.44
C ILE A 496 -4.14 9.68 -18.95
N VAL A 497 -3.04 9.29 -19.62
CA VAL A 497 -2.97 9.22 -21.08
C VAL A 497 -2.63 7.78 -21.45
N ALA A 498 -3.62 7.04 -21.96
CA ALA A 498 -3.45 5.66 -22.37
C ALA A 498 -3.12 5.58 -23.87
N THR A 499 -2.01 4.95 -24.21
CA THR A 499 -1.57 4.61 -25.57
C THR A 499 -1.24 3.13 -25.63
N SER A 500 -1.58 2.45 -26.72
CA SER A 500 -1.24 1.03 -26.91
C SER A 500 -1.70 0.14 -25.74
N LEU A 501 -2.90 0.41 -25.21
CA LEU A 501 -3.50 -0.33 -24.09
C LEU A 501 -4.39 -1.44 -24.62
N THR A 502 -4.28 -2.67 -24.14
CA THR A 502 -5.29 -3.72 -24.43
C THR A 502 -5.80 -4.33 -23.13
N VAL A 503 -7.08 -4.12 -22.80
CA VAL A 503 -7.72 -4.80 -21.66
C VAL A 503 -8.36 -6.09 -22.15
N GLU A 504 -8.01 -7.18 -21.50
CA GLU A 504 -8.28 -8.53 -21.99
C GLU A 504 -9.49 -9.18 -21.29
N PRO A 505 -10.14 -10.18 -21.90
CA PRO A 505 -11.36 -10.77 -21.35
C PRO A 505 -11.17 -11.30 -19.92
N GLY A 506 -12.20 -11.18 -19.09
CA GLY A 506 -12.19 -11.60 -17.68
C GLY A 506 -11.50 -10.62 -16.73
N THR A 507 -10.99 -9.49 -17.22
CA THR A 507 -10.31 -8.49 -16.39
C THR A 507 -11.26 -7.39 -15.93
N HIS A 508 -11.22 -7.04 -14.64
CA HIS A 508 -11.82 -5.82 -14.11
C HIS A 508 -10.74 -4.74 -13.95
N TYR A 509 -10.74 -3.76 -14.84
CA TYR A 509 -9.74 -2.69 -14.89
C TYR A 509 -10.35 -1.33 -14.58
N ARG A 510 -9.69 -0.57 -13.71
CA ARG A 510 -10.13 0.77 -13.30
C ARG A 510 -9.09 1.82 -13.70
N MET A 511 -9.55 2.92 -14.29
CA MET A 511 -8.78 4.14 -14.46
C MET A 511 -9.38 5.23 -13.59
N ILE A 512 -8.57 5.86 -12.73
CA ILE A 512 -8.99 6.95 -11.85
C ILE A 512 -8.04 8.13 -12.06
N ALA A 513 -8.55 9.25 -12.55
CA ALA A 513 -7.76 10.47 -12.73
C ALA A 513 -8.51 11.69 -12.21
N GLY A 514 -7.84 12.62 -11.53
CA GLY A 514 -8.53 13.79 -10.97
C GLY A 514 -9.12 14.75 -12.00
N ASN A 515 -8.48 14.92 -13.17
CA ASN A 515 -8.86 15.89 -14.19
C ASN A 515 -9.28 15.26 -15.52
N SER A 516 -8.47 14.35 -16.08
CA SER A 516 -8.77 13.78 -17.40
C SER A 516 -8.21 12.37 -17.64
N VAL A 517 -8.92 11.60 -18.46
CA VAL A 517 -8.45 10.32 -19.03
C VAL A 517 -8.50 10.42 -20.55
N LYS A 518 -7.34 10.37 -21.20
CA LYS A 518 -7.21 10.43 -22.66
C LYS A 518 -6.86 9.05 -23.22
N LEU A 519 -7.82 8.41 -23.88
CA LEU A 519 -7.62 7.16 -24.61
C LEU A 519 -7.16 7.50 -26.05
N LYS A 520 -5.90 7.22 -26.38
CA LYS A 520 -5.33 7.46 -27.71
C LYS A 520 -5.49 6.22 -28.62
N PRO A 521 -5.27 6.35 -29.95
CA PRO A 521 -5.22 5.20 -30.85
C PRO A 521 -4.31 4.08 -30.32
N GLY A 522 -4.74 2.83 -30.51
CA GLY A 522 -4.09 1.64 -29.94
C GLY A 522 -4.65 1.21 -28.58
N VAL A 523 -5.67 1.90 -28.04
CA VAL A 523 -6.45 1.41 -26.90
C VAL A 523 -7.52 0.43 -27.39
N HIS A 524 -7.54 -0.79 -26.84
CA HIS A 524 -8.46 -1.87 -27.15
C HIS A 524 -9.07 -2.44 -25.87
N PHE A 525 -10.39 -2.42 -25.74
CA PHE A 525 -11.10 -3.15 -24.68
C PHE A 525 -11.76 -4.37 -25.31
N LYS A 526 -11.23 -5.57 -25.05
CA LYS A 526 -11.74 -6.79 -25.68
C LYS A 526 -13.06 -7.22 -25.06
N ALA A 527 -13.91 -7.86 -25.85
CA ALA A 527 -15.17 -8.41 -25.39
C ALA A 527 -14.96 -9.34 -24.17
N GLY A 528 -15.77 -9.16 -23.13
CA GLY A 528 -15.63 -9.86 -21.86
C GLY A 528 -14.71 -9.18 -20.84
N SER A 529 -14.13 -8.02 -21.13
CA SER A 529 -13.51 -7.17 -20.11
C SER A 529 -14.53 -6.24 -19.43
N GLU A 530 -14.28 -5.89 -18.17
CA GLU A 530 -15.00 -4.83 -17.45
C GLU A 530 -14.04 -3.67 -17.22
N VAL A 531 -14.33 -2.51 -17.82
CA VAL A 531 -13.47 -1.33 -17.71
C VAL A 531 -14.26 -0.18 -17.09
N LYS A 532 -13.78 0.33 -15.95
CA LYS A 532 -14.36 1.49 -15.24
C LYS A 532 -13.42 2.68 -15.37
N VAL A 533 -13.84 3.74 -16.05
CA VAL A 533 -13.10 5.01 -16.13
C VAL A 533 -13.79 6.04 -15.25
N ARG A 534 -13.04 6.66 -14.33
CA ARG A 534 -13.55 7.65 -13.39
C ARG A 534 -12.69 8.92 -13.46
N ILE A 535 -13.38 10.06 -13.55
CA ILE A 535 -12.79 11.34 -13.14
C ILE A 535 -13.11 11.51 -11.65
N ASP A 536 -12.13 11.21 -10.82
CA ASP A 536 -12.30 11.13 -9.36
C ASP A 536 -10.93 11.30 -8.68
N ASP A 537 -10.95 11.69 -7.41
CA ASP A 537 -9.75 11.89 -6.63
C ASP A 537 -9.28 10.55 -6.05
N CYS A 538 -8.21 9.98 -6.62
CA CYS A 538 -7.62 8.74 -6.13
C CYS A 538 -7.15 8.81 -4.67
N ARG A 539 -7.03 10.00 -4.07
CA ARG A 539 -6.70 10.16 -2.65
C ARG A 539 -7.81 9.66 -1.73
N PHE A 540 -9.06 9.88 -2.10
CA PHE A 540 -10.23 9.73 -1.23
C PHE A 540 -11.33 8.84 -1.82
N THR A 541 -11.15 8.39 -3.07
CA THR A 541 -12.13 7.54 -3.73
C THR A 541 -12.33 6.24 -2.97
N ASP A 542 -13.56 5.74 -2.97
CA ASP A 542 -13.84 4.43 -2.43
C ASP A 542 -13.30 3.34 -3.38
N TYR A 543 -12.21 2.72 -2.95
CA TYR A 543 -11.56 1.62 -3.65
C TYR A 543 -12.35 0.30 -3.54
N THR A 544 -13.29 0.18 -2.59
CA THR A 544 -14.15 -0.99 -2.39
C THR A 544 -15.41 -0.95 -3.24
N GLN A 545 -15.83 0.24 -3.70
CA GLN A 545 -17.03 0.41 -4.54
C GLN A 545 -16.92 -0.28 -5.91
N ARG A 546 -17.47 -1.49 -5.97
CA ARG A 546 -18.14 -2.00 -7.17
C ARG A 546 -19.50 -1.30 -7.25
N GLN A 547 -19.59 -0.27 -8.09
CA GLN A 547 -20.77 0.61 -8.28
C GLN A 547 -21.00 1.56 -7.09
N ASN A 548 -21.15 2.88 -7.27
CA ASN A 548 -22.42 3.51 -7.64
C ASN A 548 -23.64 2.65 -7.26
N THR A 549 -23.89 2.48 -5.96
CA THR A 549 -25.18 2.01 -5.43
C THR A 549 -26.29 3.05 -5.60
N GLN A 550 -25.93 4.31 -5.87
CA GLN A 550 -26.75 5.15 -6.72
C GLN A 550 -26.37 4.77 -8.14
N THR A 551 -27.28 4.21 -8.92
CA THR A 551 -27.25 4.37 -10.38
C THR A 551 -26.92 5.84 -10.65
N GLY A 552 -25.66 6.17 -10.91
CA GLY A 552 -25.34 7.42 -11.59
C GLY A 552 -26.24 7.42 -12.80
N GLU A 553 -27.00 8.50 -13.01
CA GLU A 553 -28.03 8.60 -14.04
C GLU A 553 -27.56 7.84 -15.28
N GLN A 554 -28.17 6.69 -15.56
CA GLN A 554 -27.96 6.05 -16.83
C GLN A 554 -28.52 7.05 -17.82
N LEU A 555 -27.63 7.70 -18.56
CA LEU A 555 -28.03 8.57 -19.65
C LEU A 555 -29.02 7.79 -20.49
N THR A 556 -30.22 8.34 -20.61
CA THR A 556 -31.23 7.82 -21.50
C THR A 556 -30.64 7.75 -22.91
N GLN A 557 -31.17 6.87 -23.75
CA GLN A 557 -30.73 6.81 -25.16
C GLN A 557 -30.78 8.20 -25.82
N GLU A 558 -31.75 9.03 -25.42
CA GLU A 558 -31.91 10.41 -25.89
C GLU A 558 -30.78 11.34 -25.45
N GLU A 559 -30.26 11.20 -24.23
CA GLU A 559 -29.10 11.96 -23.74
C GLU A 559 -27.79 11.49 -24.38
N ILE A 560 -27.65 10.18 -24.61
CA ILE A 560 -26.52 9.61 -25.35
C ILE A 560 -26.50 10.16 -26.78
N ASP A 561 -27.65 10.17 -27.46
CA ASP A 561 -27.76 10.67 -28.83
C ASP A 561 -27.43 12.17 -28.91
N LYS A 562 -27.85 12.98 -27.94
CA LYS A 562 -27.50 14.42 -27.84
C LYS A 562 -26.00 14.64 -27.68
N ILE A 563 -25.36 13.88 -26.80
CA ILE A 563 -23.92 13.97 -26.53
C ILE A 563 -23.12 13.54 -27.77
N MET A 564 -23.51 12.44 -28.41
CA MET A 564 -22.86 11.96 -29.64
C MET A 564 -23.03 12.95 -30.80
N HIS A 565 -24.19 13.62 -30.89
CA HIS A 565 -24.42 14.68 -31.87
C HIS A 565 -23.52 15.90 -31.63
N GLN A 566 -23.36 16.36 -30.38
CA GLN A 566 -22.43 17.45 -30.02
C GLN A 566 -20.96 17.08 -30.29
N LEU A 567 -20.54 15.86 -29.94
CA LEU A 567 -19.17 15.40 -30.18
C LEU A 567 -18.83 15.32 -31.68
N ASN A 568 -19.76 14.87 -32.52
CA ASN A 568 -19.57 14.85 -33.98
C ASN A 568 -19.37 16.25 -34.57
N LYS A 569 -20.03 17.26 -34.00
CA LYS A 569 -19.89 18.67 -34.39
C LYS A 569 -18.52 19.24 -34.05
N GLU A 570 -17.99 18.95 -32.86
CA GLU A 570 -16.68 19.44 -32.41
C GLU A 570 -15.50 18.70 -33.05
N LEU A 571 -15.62 17.38 -33.29
CA LEU A 571 -14.49 16.56 -33.73
C LEU A 571 -14.25 16.60 -35.26
N TYR A 572 -15.30 16.83 -36.06
CA TYR A 572 -15.21 16.74 -37.53
C TYR A 572 -15.47 18.06 -38.28
N GLY A 573 -15.76 19.16 -37.58
CA GLY A 573 -16.02 20.46 -38.22
C GLY A 573 -17.17 20.42 -39.24
N TYR A 574 -18.08 19.45 -39.08
CA TYR A 574 -19.15 19.19 -40.03
C TYR A 574 -20.19 20.32 -39.94
N GLN A 575 -20.37 21.05 -41.05
CA GLN A 575 -21.52 21.91 -41.30
C GLN A 575 -22.39 21.17 -42.33
N PRO A 576 -23.52 20.55 -41.93
CA PRO A 576 -24.43 19.97 -42.90
C PRO A 576 -25.04 21.07 -43.74
N GLU A 577 -24.89 20.99 -45.07
CA GLU A 577 -25.80 21.65 -45.98
C GLU A 577 -27.16 20.95 -45.88
N SER A 578 -28.19 21.70 -45.50
CA SER A 578 -29.60 21.33 -45.24
C SER A 578 -29.91 20.71 -43.87
N GLU A 579 -30.84 21.36 -43.16
CA GLU A 579 -31.27 21.07 -41.80
C GLU A 579 -31.98 19.70 -41.66
N GLU A 580 -31.39 18.86 -40.80
CA GLU A 580 -31.98 17.86 -39.88
C GLU A 580 -33.12 16.93 -40.33
N GLU A 581 -32.83 15.62 -40.31
CA GLU A 581 -33.78 14.53 -40.49
C GLU A 581 -34.60 14.29 -39.21
N LEU A 582 -35.95 14.32 -39.28
CA LEU A 582 -36.79 13.77 -38.21
C LEU A 582 -36.57 12.26 -38.08
N VAL A 583 -36.36 11.79 -36.85
CA VAL A 583 -36.35 10.37 -36.51
C VAL A 583 -37.71 9.98 -35.89
N ASN A 584 -38.28 8.83 -36.29
CA ASN A 584 -39.43 8.18 -35.65
C ASN A 584 -40.83 8.82 -35.83
N LEU A 585 -41.21 9.27 -37.03
CA LEU A 585 -42.61 9.62 -37.31
C LEU A 585 -43.53 8.38 -37.25
N SER A 586 -44.59 8.45 -36.43
CA SER A 586 -45.63 7.43 -36.32
C SER A 586 -47.02 8.07 -36.31
N VAL A 587 -47.93 7.53 -37.12
CA VAL A 587 -49.33 8.00 -37.23
C VAL A 587 -50.28 6.83 -36.97
N TYR A 588 -51.04 6.88 -35.87
CA TYR A 588 -51.77 5.72 -35.35
C TYR A 588 -53.03 6.09 -34.53
N PRO A 589 -54.03 5.20 -34.41
CA PRO A 589 -54.17 3.97 -35.18
C PRO A 589 -54.43 4.28 -36.66
N ASN A 590 -54.09 3.33 -37.53
CA ASN A 590 -54.35 3.41 -38.95
C ASN A 590 -54.61 2.00 -39.48
N PRO A 591 -55.86 1.59 -39.78
CA PRO A 591 -57.06 2.44 -39.89
C PRO A 591 -57.52 3.08 -38.57
N THR A 592 -58.25 4.19 -38.65
CA THR A 592 -58.87 4.89 -37.51
C THR A 592 -60.35 5.15 -37.73
N ASN A 593 -61.10 5.23 -36.63
CA ASN A 593 -62.44 5.77 -36.60
C ASN A 593 -62.35 7.30 -36.58
N ASP A 594 -62.26 7.93 -35.42
CA ASP A 594 -62.48 9.38 -35.36
C ASP A 594 -61.24 10.18 -34.97
N ILE A 595 -60.18 9.54 -34.46
CA ILE A 595 -59.01 10.23 -33.92
C ILE A 595 -57.73 9.58 -34.45
N VAL A 596 -56.83 10.39 -34.98
CA VAL A 596 -55.47 9.97 -35.37
C VAL A 596 -54.45 10.67 -34.47
N ASN A 597 -53.49 9.91 -33.94
CA ASN A 597 -52.38 10.41 -33.15
C ASN A 597 -51.13 10.50 -34.02
N ILE A 598 -50.38 11.59 -33.88
CA ILE A 598 -49.14 11.86 -34.59
C ILE A 598 -48.04 11.97 -33.54
N SER A 599 -47.02 11.10 -33.63
CA SER A 599 -45.83 11.09 -32.77
C SER A 599 -44.59 11.29 -33.63
N TYR A 600 -43.70 12.19 -33.24
CA TYR A 600 -42.43 12.46 -33.94
C TYR A 600 -41.42 13.12 -33.01
N THR A 601 -40.14 13.16 -33.35
CA THR A 601 -39.12 13.86 -32.55
C THR A 601 -38.71 15.17 -33.23
N ASN A 602 -38.72 16.28 -32.49
CA ASN A 602 -38.36 17.62 -32.96
C ASN A 602 -37.43 18.32 -31.97
N PHE A 603 -36.20 18.57 -32.38
CA PHE A 603 -35.16 19.17 -31.54
C PHE A 603 -35.06 20.70 -31.67
N LEU A 604 -35.75 21.31 -32.64
CA LEU A 604 -35.64 22.75 -32.93
C LEU A 604 -36.86 23.56 -32.50
N ARG A 605 -37.87 22.92 -31.88
CA ARG A 605 -39.19 23.50 -31.54
C ARG A 605 -39.90 24.23 -32.69
N ASN A 606 -39.55 23.91 -33.94
CA ASN A 606 -40.24 24.46 -35.10
C ASN A 606 -41.72 24.03 -35.08
N PRO A 607 -42.69 24.94 -35.32
CA PRO A 607 -44.08 24.58 -35.50
C PRO A 607 -44.22 23.51 -36.59
N SER A 608 -45.12 22.55 -36.37
CA SER A 608 -45.45 21.55 -37.37
C SER A 608 -46.82 21.80 -38.00
N ILE A 609 -46.95 21.54 -39.30
CA ILE A 609 -48.18 21.70 -40.06
C ILE A 609 -48.57 20.35 -40.64
N PHE A 610 -49.64 19.76 -40.11
CA PHE A 610 -50.20 18.49 -40.57
C PHE A 610 -51.40 18.74 -41.48
N THR A 611 -51.29 18.38 -42.76
CA THR A 611 -52.33 18.58 -43.76
C THR A 611 -52.81 17.23 -44.28
N ILE A 612 -54.12 17.03 -44.38
CA ILE A 612 -54.77 15.83 -44.91
C ILE A 612 -55.42 16.17 -46.25
N TYR A 613 -55.27 15.28 -47.22
CA TYR A 613 -55.79 15.35 -48.58
C TYR A 613 -56.70 14.16 -48.86
N ASP A 614 -57.78 14.37 -49.60
CA ASP A 614 -58.54 13.26 -50.19
C ASP A 614 -57.77 12.62 -51.37
N VAL A 615 -58.29 11.50 -51.89
CA VAL A 615 -57.65 10.77 -53.00
C VAL A 615 -57.51 11.57 -54.30
N THR A 616 -58.20 12.70 -54.42
CA THR A 616 -58.08 13.61 -55.58
C THR A 616 -57.02 14.69 -55.37
N GLY A 617 -56.38 14.72 -54.19
CA GLY A 617 -55.36 15.72 -53.82
C GLY A 617 -55.93 17.01 -53.24
N ARG A 618 -57.24 17.08 -52.97
CA ARG A 618 -57.86 18.25 -52.36
C ARG A 618 -57.63 18.22 -50.85
N VAL A 619 -57.18 19.35 -50.28
CA VAL A 619 -57.02 19.53 -48.83
C VAL A 619 -58.38 19.42 -48.14
N VAL A 620 -58.49 18.49 -47.20
CA VAL A 620 -59.70 18.28 -46.38
C VAL A 620 -59.54 18.73 -44.93
N LYS A 621 -58.30 18.80 -44.42
CA LYS A 621 -58.01 19.30 -43.07
C LYS A 621 -56.56 19.78 -42.96
N THR A 622 -56.33 20.82 -42.16
CA THR A 622 -54.98 21.28 -41.78
C THR A 622 -54.95 21.55 -40.29
N TYR A 623 -53.86 21.17 -39.62
CA TYR A 623 -53.64 21.39 -38.20
C TYR A 623 -52.20 21.86 -37.95
N THR A 624 -52.06 22.99 -37.27
CA THR A 624 -50.75 23.51 -36.86
C THR A 624 -50.52 23.20 -35.40
N TYR A 625 -49.42 22.53 -35.09
CA TYR A 625 -49.01 22.19 -33.73
C TYR A 625 -47.73 22.92 -33.36
N ASN A 626 -47.79 23.70 -32.28
CA ASN A 626 -46.63 24.38 -31.71
C ASN A 626 -46.04 23.50 -30.60
N PRO A 627 -44.82 22.98 -30.75
CA PRO A 627 -44.22 22.09 -29.76
C PRO A 627 -43.91 22.84 -28.45
N PRO A 628 -44.36 22.33 -27.28
CA PRO A 628 -44.13 23.00 -26.00
C PRO A 628 -42.68 22.81 -25.50
N THR A 629 -42.02 21.71 -25.88
CA THR A 629 -40.66 21.34 -25.47
C THR A 629 -39.86 20.78 -26.65
N GLU A 630 -38.54 20.71 -26.51
CA GLU A 630 -37.68 19.94 -27.42
C GLU A 630 -37.87 18.42 -27.22
N GLY A 631 -37.53 17.61 -28.22
CA GLY A 631 -37.58 16.15 -28.15
C GLY A 631 -38.89 15.57 -28.71
N LYS A 632 -39.42 14.52 -28.07
CA LYS A 632 -40.61 13.81 -28.56
C LYS A 632 -41.88 14.66 -28.49
N GLN A 633 -42.56 14.77 -29.62
CA GLN A 633 -43.82 15.49 -29.81
C GLN A 633 -44.97 14.53 -30.04
N ASN A 634 -46.13 14.83 -29.46
CA ASN A 634 -47.36 14.07 -29.68
C ASN A 634 -48.55 15.01 -29.75
N PHE A 635 -49.40 14.84 -30.77
CA PHE A 635 -50.72 15.48 -30.82
C PHE A 635 -51.76 14.56 -31.45
N SER A 636 -53.02 14.81 -31.14
CA SER A 636 -54.17 14.06 -31.68
C SER A 636 -55.03 14.96 -32.53
N LEU A 637 -55.52 14.43 -33.65
CA LEU A 637 -56.40 15.12 -34.57
C LEU A 637 -57.72 14.35 -34.70
N ASN A 638 -58.82 15.00 -34.34
CA ASN A 638 -60.16 14.48 -34.61
C ASN A 638 -60.44 14.61 -36.12
N ILE A 639 -60.93 13.57 -36.77
CA ILE A 639 -61.30 13.52 -38.19
C ILE A 639 -62.70 12.91 -38.40
N ALA A 640 -63.55 12.93 -37.37
CA ALA A 640 -64.91 12.37 -37.40
C ALA A 640 -65.78 12.94 -38.52
N GLU A 641 -65.53 14.18 -38.93
CA GLU A 641 -66.27 14.82 -40.03
C GLU A 641 -65.90 14.29 -41.41
N LEU A 642 -64.77 13.57 -41.54
CA LEU A 642 -64.34 12.96 -42.79
C LEU A 642 -65.15 11.68 -43.05
N LYS A 643 -65.58 11.50 -44.30
CA LYS A 643 -66.25 10.27 -44.73
C LYS A 643 -65.29 9.07 -44.66
N GLU A 644 -65.84 7.87 -44.62
CA GLU A 644 -65.04 6.66 -44.76
C GLU A 644 -64.26 6.66 -46.08
N GLY A 645 -62.99 6.26 -46.03
CA GLY A 645 -62.11 6.31 -47.19
C GLY A 645 -60.63 6.39 -46.83
N THR A 646 -59.81 6.37 -47.88
CA THR A 646 -58.36 6.56 -47.76
C THR A 646 -58.02 8.03 -47.96
N TYR A 647 -57.16 8.56 -47.10
CA TYR A 647 -56.65 9.93 -47.16
C TYR A 647 -55.11 9.89 -47.14
N PHE A 648 -54.50 10.92 -47.71
CA PHE A 648 -53.05 11.14 -47.65
C PHE A 648 -52.77 12.30 -46.71
N TYR A 649 -51.59 12.34 -46.09
CA TYR A 649 -51.19 13.47 -45.26
C TYR A 649 -49.78 13.93 -45.58
N THR A 650 -49.53 15.21 -45.29
CA THR A 650 -48.20 15.83 -45.23
C THR A 650 -48.00 16.39 -43.82
N LEU A 651 -46.90 16.05 -43.14
CA LEU A 651 -46.41 16.72 -41.94
C LEU A 651 -45.21 17.59 -42.33
N GLN A 652 -45.35 18.91 -42.24
CA GLN A 652 -44.25 19.85 -42.47
C GLN A 652 -43.69 20.33 -41.13
N VAL A 653 -42.37 20.33 -40.97
CA VAL A 653 -41.67 20.90 -39.80
C VAL A 653 -40.47 21.69 -40.33
N GLY A 654 -40.51 23.02 -40.24
CA GLY A 654 -39.54 23.87 -40.93
C GLY A 654 -39.58 23.65 -42.45
N GLU A 655 -38.43 23.33 -43.05
CA GLU A 655 -38.31 23.02 -44.49
C GLU A 655 -38.60 21.54 -44.83
N GLN A 656 -38.66 20.66 -43.82
CA GLN A 656 -38.86 19.22 -44.02
C GLN A 656 -40.35 18.87 -44.19
N THR A 657 -40.66 17.94 -45.10
CA THR A 657 -42.03 17.48 -45.36
C THR A 657 -42.09 15.94 -45.42
N TYR A 658 -42.97 15.35 -44.60
CA TYR A 658 -43.19 13.91 -44.50
C TYR A 658 -44.55 13.54 -45.02
N ASN A 659 -44.62 12.49 -45.84
CA ASN A 659 -45.86 12.05 -46.47
C ASN A 659 -46.30 10.68 -45.94
N GLY A 660 -47.61 10.46 -45.85
CA GLY A 660 -48.14 9.16 -45.52
C GLY A 660 -49.63 9.02 -45.85
N LYS A 661 -50.21 7.92 -45.37
CA LYS A 661 -51.61 7.56 -45.64
C LYS A 661 -52.33 7.33 -44.32
N VAL A 662 -53.59 7.75 -44.22
CA VAL A 662 -54.51 7.39 -43.13
C VAL A 662 -55.80 6.83 -43.71
N VAL A 663 -56.29 5.71 -43.18
CA VAL A 663 -57.54 5.08 -43.59
C VAL A 663 -58.60 5.36 -42.54
N LYS A 664 -59.65 6.11 -42.92
CA LYS A 664 -60.83 6.39 -42.11
C LYS A 664 -61.86 5.28 -42.34
N ILE A 665 -62.25 4.62 -41.27
CA ILE A 665 -63.34 3.64 -41.24
C ILE A 665 -64.49 4.18 -40.38
N ASN A 666 -65.70 3.72 -40.66
CA ASN A 666 -66.84 3.91 -39.76
C ASN A 666 -66.83 2.80 -38.71
N GLN A 667 -67.26 3.13 -37.49
CA GLN A 667 -67.57 2.11 -36.48
C GLN A 667 -68.72 1.21 -36.93
#